data_AF-A0A1G8SVZ8-F1
#
_entry.id   AF-A0A1G8SVZ8-F1
#
_cell.length_a   1.000
_cell.length_b   1.000
_cell.length_c   1.000
_cell.angle_alpha   90.00
_cell.angle_beta   90.00
_cell.angle_gamma   90.00
#
_symmetry.space_group_name_H-M   'P 1'
#
loop_
_entity.id
_entity.type
_entity.pdbx_description
1 polymer ?
#
loop_
_entity_poly.entity_id
_entity_poly.type
_entity_poly.pdbx_seq_one_letter_code
_entity_poly.pdbx_strand_id
1 'polypeptide(L)'
;MGQRKNERSVSARNRNKVISFQTLPCLRCQAVRVLGQSCAECAYKAPAGEVNSKVVQRKAAVERVENHLRSCQGEKPRPGRLPDKYEVAMLMQDFIQALGDLMGDPSSTHAAFRMAEAQRNIIATKRGCETHQPLRPAVTLQRTMTQSLGLLAMLWPTYSQALTAPNLHEAQDFGKMGQQLIDEVVAELNAYETLIEATKAYEDFSIGDILERALAAAAVSYPGLSLLDLGRAGREEATQLTELDTDEAHGAQYLLLSTVAAVHLDPIRFSAVLAESARFCFAAPNLGRIAEEEGALDELSKITRVLHEALTSFEAILERESDIDTLLRRIIKFYGEIYEDVGGRLFAWYNLLANIKQQPYLKLIQQNDATKLARNLVDCPITRSFLEDAGSHLRNAAQHGSSFALSGEVVIFRLRSHQEQWTRAQVVDAVFSLLESLSAMSWSLSNALAQRGYSIPLSAEDAAYLRMTPFRLATLWMKDHGTALLSACEAEDSWRFIIETDSDDVLALALTIAGGAPENIAKIGIRSDSLDTDLIVPVAAFDLFSRWPKDSAAPHEHLLAVLELRNHCLRGKDALLTRENIRHGVGCLGLFLIGGDRTMIPFLRRLQRMAKEHGWTHEDAVAAECISLWRNPDAQKHRSMVAALTTWLNLNSPPKMPQAHSVIVFRRP
;
A
#
# COMPACT_ATOMS: atom_id res chain seq x y z
N MET A 1 5.93 -16.39 -22.48
CA MET A 1 6.65 -15.39 -23.31
C MET A 1 5.95 -14.98 -24.64
N GLY A 2 4.78 -15.54 -25.00
CA GLY A 2 4.08 -15.19 -26.25
C GLY A 2 2.98 -14.11 -26.17
N GLN A 3 2.57 -13.66 -24.98
CA GLN A 3 1.34 -12.87 -24.79
C GLN A 3 1.54 -11.34 -24.75
N ARG A 4 2.73 -10.83 -24.37
CA ARG A 4 3.02 -9.37 -24.35
C ARG A 4 3.06 -8.70 -25.73
N LYS A 5 3.00 -9.46 -26.83
CA LYS A 5 3.01 -8.91 -28.21
C LYS A 5 1.64 -8.43 -28.69
N ASN A 6 0.53 -8.91 -28.14
CA ASN A 6 -0.80 -8.51 -28.61
C ASN A 6 -1.27 -7.17 -28.03
N GLU A 7 -0.95 -6.85 -26.78
CA GLU A 7 -1.44 -5.64 -26.09
C GLU A 7 -0.79 -4.34 -26.60
N ARG A 8 0.53 -4.36 -26.89
CA ARG A 8 1.21 -3.22 -27.55
C ARG A 8 0.75 -2.99 -29.00
N SER A 9 0.04 -3.96 -29.61
CA SER A 9 -0.37 -3.88 -31.01
C SER A 9 -1.68 -3.11 -31.24
N VAL A 10 -2.56 -3.00 -30.22
CA VAL A 10 -3.90 -2.39 -30.38
C VAL A 10 -3.83 -0.86 -30.31
N SER A 11 -3.13 -0.30 -29.31
CA SER A 11 -2.90 1.16 -29.19
C SER A 11 -2.09 1.72 -30.36
N ALA A 12 -1.11 0.96 -30.88
CA ALA A 12 -0.28 1.39 -31.99
C ALA A 12 -1.00 1.37 -33.36
N ARG A 13 -1.99 0.48 -33.56
CA ARG A 13 -2.68 0.31 -34.86
C ARG A 13 -3.72 1.39 -35.16
N ASN A 14 -4.29 2.05 -34.15
CA ASN A 14 -5.29 3.11 -34.35
C ASN A 14 -4.71 4.53 -34.48
N ARG A 15 -3.45 4.75 -34.08
CA ARG A 15 -2.81 6.09 -34.12
C ARG A 15 -2.79 6.75 -35.52
N ASN A 16 -3.06 6.00 -36.59
CA ASN A 16 -2.98 6.48 -37.98
C ASN A 16 -4.21 6.17 -38.87
N LYS A 17 -5.41 5.86 -38.34
CA LYS A 17 -6.61 5.75 -39.20
C LYS A 17 -7.10 7.15 -39.59
N VAL A 18 -6.49 7.72 -40.63
CA VAL A 18 -6.80 9.07 -41.14
C VAL A 18 -8.17 9.05 -41.83
N ILE A 19 -9.11 9.83 -41.31
CA ILE A 19 -10.38 10.11 -41.99
C ILE A 19 -10.07 10.89 -43.27
N SER A 20 -10.35 10.29 -44.41
CA SER A 20 -10.02 10.89 -45.71
C SER A 20 -11.01 12.00 -46.10
N PHE A 21 -10.44 13.11 -46.59
CA PHE A 21 -11.16 14.23 -47.19
C PHE A 21 -10.63 14.44 -48.61
N GLN A 22 -11.52 14.70 -49.56
CA GLN A 22 -11.09 15.21 -50.87
C GLN A 22 -10.56 16.63 -50.72
N THR A 23 -9.37 16.90 -51.26
CA THR A 23 -8.71 18.20 -51.23
C THR A 23 -8.46 18.72 -52.63
N LEU A 24 -8.47 20.04 -52.81
CA LEU A 24 -8.11 20.72 -54.06
C LEU A 24 -7.35 22.02 -53.77
N PRO A 25 -6.61 22.58 -54.74
CA PRO A 25 -6.01 23.90 -54.58
C PRO A 25 -7.08 25.01 -54.45
N CYS A 26 -6.80 25.98 -53.60
CA CYS A 26 -7.64 27.16 -53.43
C CYS A 26 -7.58 28.04 -54.68
N LEU A 27 -8.75 28.42 -55.21
CA LEU A 27 -8.87 29.27 -56.40
C LEU A 27 -8.22 30.66 -56.24
N ARG A 28 -7.99 31.11 -55.00
CA ARG A 28 -7.39 32.43 -54.71
C ARG A 28 -5.90 32.36 -54.38
N CYS A 29 -5.50 31.50 -53.44
CA CYS A 29 -4.12 31.47 -52.91
C CYS A 29 -3.35 30.19 -53.24
N GLN A 30 -3.92 29.27 -54.03
CA GLN A 30 -3.35 27.97 -54.41
C GLN A 30 -3.04 26.99 -53.25
N ALA A 31 -3.22 27.40 -51.99
CA ALA A 31 -3.09 26.51 -50.84
C ALA A 31 -4.09 25.35 -50.90
N VAL A 32 -3.71 24.19 -50.36
CA VAL A 32 -4.58 23.00 -50.32
C VAL A 32 -5.77 23.27 -49.40
N ARG A 33 -6.99 23.15 -49.91
CA ARG A 33 -8.23 23.26 -49.13
C ARG A 33 -9.08 21.99 -49.27
N VAL A 34 -9.91 21.73 -48.27
CA VAL A 34 -10.90 20.65 -48.31
C VAL A 34 -12.05 21.02 -49.26
N LEU A 35 -12.44 20.07 -50.11
CA LEU A 35 -13.57 20.21 -51.03
C LEU A 35 -14.85 20.50 -50.23
N GLY A 36 -15.58 21.54 -50.61
CA GLY A 36 -16.79 22.06 -49.97
C GLY A 36 -16.53 23.03 -48.81
N GLN A 37 -15.28 23.39 -48.54
CA GLN A 37 -14.92 24.27 -47.41
C GLN A 37 -14.16 25.52 -47.84
N SER A 38 -14.30 26.56 -47.01
CA SER A 38 -13.50 27.78 -47.14
C SER A 38 -12.01 27.46 -46.99
N CYS A 39 -11.17 28.17 -47.74
CA CYS A 39 -9.72 28.03 -47.61
C CYS A 39 -9.24 28.46 -46.21
N ALA A 40 -8.47 27.62 -45.53
CA ALA A 40 -7.92 27.93 -44.21
C ALA A 40 -6.94 29.12 -44.24
N GLU A 41 -6.19 29.29 -45.33
CA GLU A 41 -5.14 30.33 -45.45
C GLU A 41 -5.68 31.72 -45.81
N CYS A 42 -6.73 31.80 -46.64
CA CYS A 42 -7.20 33.07 -47.19
C CYS A 42 -8.71 33.31 -47.04
N ALA A 43 -9.40 32.44 -46.29
CA ALA A 43 -10.84 32.46 -46.02
C ALA A 43 -11.74 32.51 -47.27
N TYR A 44 -11.21 32.20 -48.46
CA TYR A 44 -11.98 32.19 -49.70
C TYR A 44 -13.07 31.11 -49.63
N LYS A 45 -14.33 31.51 -49.73
CA LYS A 45 -15.49 30.62 -49.60
C LYS A 45 -15.54 29.61 -50.73
N ALA A 46 -15.97 28.39 -50.42
CA ALA A 46 -16.22 27.38 -51.44
C ALA A 46 -17.36 27.82 -52.39
N PRO A 47 -17.23 27.57 -53.70
CA PRO A 47 -18.32 27.66 -54.67
C PRO A 47 -19.61 26.96 -54.22
N ALA A 48 -20.76 27.55 -54.53
CA ALA A 48 -22.06 26.94 -54.26
C ALA A 48 -22.20 25.62 -55.03
N GLY A 49 -22.61 24.55 -54.32
CA GLY A 49 -22.75 23.20 -54.88
C GLY A 49 -21.51 22.30 -54.76
N GLU A 50 -20.41 22.81 -54.22
CA GLU A 50 -19.22 22.00 -53.96
C GLU A 50 -19.43 21.09 -52.74
N VAL A 51 -19.46 19.77 -52.96
CA VAL A 51 -19.74 18.77 -51.90
C VAL A 51 -18.63 17.73 -51.84
N ASN A 52 -18.16 17.44 -50.62
CA ASN A 52 -17.19 16.39 -50.39
C ASN A 52 -17.84 15.00 -50.48
N SER A 53 -17.65 14.29 -51.60
CA SER A 53 -18.27 12.98 -51.83
C SER A 53 -17.91 11.95 -50.74
N LYS A 54 -16.72 12.05 -50.15
CA LYS A 54 -16.28 11.19 -49.02
C LYS A 54 -17.06 11.47 -47.73
N VAL A 55 -17.43 12.72 -47.48
CA VAL A 55 -18.27 13.08 -46.32
C VAL A 55 -19.71 12.59 -46.53
N VAL A 56 -20.25 12.72 -47.75
CA VAL A 56 -21.59 12.20 -48.08
C VAL A 56 -21.65 10.68 -47.91
N GLN A 57 -20.65 9.95 -48.40
CA GLN A 57 -20.55 8.50 -48.22
C GLN A 57 -20.51 8.10 -46.74
N ARG A 58 -19.74 8.82 -45.91
CA ARG A 58 -19.69 8.58 -44.46
C ARG A 58 -21.01 8.87 -43.76
N LYS A 59 -21.70 9.96 -44.12
CA LYS A 59 -23.04 10.28 -43.60
C LYS A 59 -24.05 9.18 -43.92
N ALA A 60 -24.06 8.69 -45.17
CA ALA A 60 -24.91 7.56 -45.56
C ALA A 60 -24.53 6.25 -44.84
N ALA A 61 -23.24 6.03 -44.55
CA ALA A 61 -22.81 4.89 -43.75
C ALA A 61 -23.33 4.97 -42.30
N VAL A 62 -23.19 6.14 -41.66
CA VAL A 62 -23.70 6.40 -40.30
C VAL A 62 -25.21 6.21 -40.25
N GLU A 63 -25.96 6.76 -41.20
CA GLU A 63 -27.42 6.59 -41.28
C GLU A 63 -27.84 5.12 -41.39
N ARG A 64 -27.09 4.30 -42.14
CA ARG A 64 -27.35 2.86 -42.22
C ARG A 64 -27.07 2.13 -40.91
N VAL A 65 -26.00 2.48 -40.19
CA VAL A 65 -25.74 1.94 -38.86
C VAL A 65 -26.88 2.30 -37.91
N GLU A 66 -27.30 3.57 -37.90
CA GLU A 66 -28.42 4.06 -37.09
C GLU A 66 -29.74 3.33 -37.40
N ASN A 67 -30.03 3.07 -38.68
CA ASN A 67 -31.20 2.30 -39.09
C ASN A 67 -31.14 0.84 -38.60
N HIS A 68 -29.95 0.21 -38.62
CA HIS A 68 -29.75 -1.11 -38.03
C HIS A 68 -29.88 -1.13 -36.51
N LEU A 69 -29.41 -0.09 -35.81
CA LEU A 69 -29.59 0.05 -34.36
C LEU A 69 -31.06 0.22 -33.96
N ARG A 70 -31.85 0.98 -34.74
CA ARG A 70 -33.29 1.21 -34.49
C ARG A 70 -34.17 0.00 -34.77
N SER A 71 -33.84 -0.79 -35.79
CA SER A 71 -34.68 -1.92 -36.24
C SER A 71 -34.71 -3.13 -35.30
N CYS A 72 -33.83 -3.19 -34.28
CA CYS A 72 -33.71 -4.32 -33.36
C CYS A 72 -33.98 -3.95 -31.89
N GLN A 73 -34.88 -3.00 -31.61
CA GLN A 73 -35.27 -2.69 -30.23
C GLN A 73 -36.19 -3.79 -29.67
N GLY A 74 -35.65 -4.71 -28.86
CA GLY A 74 -36.49 -5.74 -28.24
C GLY A 74 -35.83 -6.77 -27.33
N GLU A 75 -34.50 -6.89 -27.28
CA GLU A 75 -33.88 -7.85 -26.37
C GLU A 75 -33.93 -7.36 -24.93
N LYS A 76 -34.72 -8.07 -24.11
CA LYS A 76 -34.69 -7.89 -22.66
C LYS A 76 -33.27 -8.20 -22.16
N PRO A 77 -32.71 -7.39 -21.26
CA PRO A 77 -31.45 -7.73 -20.60
C PRO A 77 -31.64 -9.10 -19.94
N ARG A 78 -30.83 -10.07 -20.35
CA ARG A 78 -30.75 -11.33 -19.62
C ARG A 78 -29.86 -11.07 -18.40
N PRO A 79 -30.25 -11.50 -17.20
CA PRO A 79 -29.30 -11.54 -16.09
C PRO A 79 -28.21 -12.53 -16.48
N GLY A 80 -27.06 -12.01 -16.90
CA GLY A 80 -25.91 -12.80 -17.35
C GLY A 80 -24.71 -12.47 -16.49
N ARG A 81 -23.87 -13.48 -16.18
CA ARG A 81 -22.62 -13.36 -15.42
C ARG A 81 -21.87 -12.04 -15.70
N LEU A 82 -21.25 -11.46 -14.67
CA LEU A 82 -20.35 -10.31 -14.85
C LEU A 82 -19.27 -10.64 -15.89
N PRO A 83 -19.06 -9.76 -16.88
CA PRO A 83 -18.03 -9.99 -17.87
C PRO A 83 -16.65 -9.91 -17.21
N ASP A 84 -15.72 -10.71 -17.72
CA ASP A 84 -14.31 -10.55 -17.34
C ASP A 84 -13.61 -9.53 -18.24
N LYS A 85 -12.36 -9.22 -17.90
CA LYS A 85 -11.53 -8.28 -18.67
C LYS A 85 -11.37 -8.71 -20.13
N TYR A 86 -11.25 -10.00 -20.40
CA TYR A 86 -11.05 -10.49 -21.77
C TYR A 86 -12.30 -10.28 -22.61
N GLU A 87 -13.48 -10.50 -22.04
CA GLU A 87 -14.76 -10.20 -22.70
C GLU A 87 -14.88 -8.71 -23.05
N VAL A 88 -14.57 -7.81 -22.13
CA VAL A 88 -14.61 -6.35 -22.40
C VAL A 88 -13.55 -5.96 -23.45
N ALA A 89 -12.35 -6.53 -23.38
CA ALA A 89 -11.30 -6.29 -24.37
C ALA A 89 -11.68 -6.81 -25.77
N MET A 90 -12.39 -7.94 -25.86
CA MET A 90 -12.92 -8.47 -27.13
C MET A 90 -13.98 -7.53 -27.70
N LEU A 91 -14.93 -7.05 -26.89
CA LEU A 91 -15.94 -6.07 -27.34
C LEU A 91 -15.29 -4.80 -27.90
N MET A 92 -14.24 -4.31 -27.26
CA MET A 92 -13.45 -3.17 -27.74
C MET A 92 -12.76 -3.49 -29.08
N GLN A 93 -12.13 -4.67 -29.22
CA GLN A 93 -11.48 -5.08 -30.46
C GLN A 93 -12.48 -5.25 -31.62
N ASP A 94 -13.62 -5.87 -31.35
CA ASP A 94 -14.70 -6.05 -32.32
C ASP A 94 -15.24 -4.71 -32.81
N PHE A 95 -15.41 -3.74 -31.89
CA PHE A 95 -15.79 -2.37 -32.25
C PHE A 95 -14.74 -1.71 -33.16
N ILE A 96 -13.46 -1.77 -32.80
CA ILE A 96 -12.37 -1.17 -33.58
C ILE A 96 -12.25 -1.81 -34.97
N GLN A 97 -12.45 -3.12 -35.06
CA GLN A 97 -12.44 -3.84 -36.33
C GLN A 97 -13.64 -3.44 -37.18
N ALA A 98 -14.85 -3.43 -36.62
CA ALA A 98 -16.06 -3.03 -37.33
C ALA A 98 -16.00 -1.58 -37.83
N LEU A 99 -15.44 -0.66 -37.03
CA LEU A 99 -15.19 0.72 -37.45
C LEU A 99 -14.18 0.79 -38.60
N GLY A 100 -13.13 -0.04 -38.55
CA GLY A 100 -12.16 -0.19 -39.63
C GLY A 100 -12.80 -0.65 -40.94
N ASP A 101 -13.66 -1.67 -40.86
CA ASP A 101 -14.37 -2.22 -42.02
C ASP A 101 -15.35 -1.19 -42.60
N LEU A 102 -16.06 -0.44 -41.75
CA LEU A 102 -16.95 0.65 -42.16
C LEU A 102 -16.20 1.81 -42.84
N MET A 103 -15.02 2.16 -42.35
CA MET A 103 -14.17 3.19 -42.96
C MET A 103 -13.53 2.71 -44.27
N GLY A 104 -13.22 1.41 -44.38
CA GLY A 104 -12.64 0.79 -45.58
C GLY A 104 -13.64 0.71 -46.73
N ASP A 105 -14.88 0.34 -46.44
CA ASP A 105 -15.99 0.34 -47.39
C ASP A 105 -17.26 1.00 -46.82
N PRO A 106 -17.35 2.35 -46.89
CA PRO A 106 -18.51 3.10 -46.42
C PRO A 106 -19.79 2.85 -47.22
N SER A 107 -19.74 2.05 -48.30
CA SER A 107 -20.89 1.66 -49.13
C SER A 107 -21.41 0.26 -48.79
N SER A 108 -20.68 -0.53 -48.01
CA SER A 108 -21.08 -1.88 -47.60
C SER A 108 -22.18 -1.89 -46.54
N THR A 109 -23.29 -2.58 -46.83
CA THR A 109 -24.35 -2.85 -45.85
C THR A 109 -23.88 -3.83 -44.78
N HIS A 110 -22.99 -4.77 -45.13
CA HIS A 110 -22.43 -5.73 -44.18
C HIS A 110 -21.54 -5.03 -43.14
N ALA A 111 -20.71 -4.08 -43.55
CA ALA A 111 -19.88 -3.29 -42.62
C ALA A 111 -20.74 -2.45 -41.67
N ALA A 112 -21.82 -1.83 -42.18
CA ALA A 112 -22.77 -1.09 -41.35
C ALA A 112 -23.50 -2.01 -40.35
N PHE A 113 -23.89 -3.22 -40.76
CA PHE A 113 -24.49 -4.21 -39.88
C PHE A 113 -23.53 -4.63 -38.76
N ARG A 114 -22.27 -4.96 -39.07
CA ARG A 114 -21.26 -5.34 -38.08
C ARG A 114 -20.97 -4.23 -37.08
N MET A 115 -20.93 -2.98 -37.52
CA MET A 115 -20.78 -1.83 -36.61
C MET A 115 -21.97 -1.72 -35.66
N ALA A 116 -23.19 -1.86 -36.18
CA ALA A 116 -24.40 -1.85 -35.36
C ALA A 116 -24.46 -3.04 -34.39
N GLU A 117 -23.94 -4.21 -34.78
CA GLU A 117 -23.85 -5.40 -33.93
C GLU A 117 -22.83 -5.20 -32.79
N ALA A 118 -21.63 -4.72 -33.09
CA ALA A 118 -20.62 -4.43 -32.07
C ALA A 118 -21.14 -3.43 -31.01
N GLN A 119 -21.79 -2.35 -31.44
CA GLN A 119 -22.39 -1.38 -30.53
C GLN A 119 -23.55 -1.99 -29.71
N ARG A 120 -24.37 -2.86 -30.32
CA ARG A 120 -25.44 -3.58 -29.61
C ARG A 120 -24.89 -4.48 -28.52
N ASN A 121 -23.83 -5.23 -28.81
CA ASN A 121 -23.20 -6.13 -27.84
C ASN A 121 -22.64 -5.36 -26.64
N ILE A 122 -22.01 -4.21 -26.87
CA ILE A 122 -21.55 -3.32 -25.79
C ILE A 122 -22.73 -2.85 -24.92
N ILE A 123 -23.79 -2.33 -25.54
CA ILE A 123 -24.97 -1.82 -24.80
C ILE A 123 -25.68 -2.95 -24.04
N ALA A 124 -25.83 -4.12 -24.63
CA ALA A 124 -26.45 -5.28 -24.01
C ALA A 124 -25.63 -5.75 -22.79
N THR A 125 -24.32 -5.85 -22.95
CA THR A 125 -23.39 -6.25 -21.87
C THR A 125 -23.37 -5.21 -20.75
N LYS A 126 -23.34 -3.92 -21.09
CA LYS A 126 -23.47 -2.80 -20.14
C LYS A 126 -24.74 -2.94 -19.29
N ARG A 127 -25.90 -3.09 -19.93
CA ARG A 127 -27.17 -3.26 -19.23
C ARG A 127 -27.18 -4.50 -18.34
N GLY A 128 -26.60 -5.61 -18.79
CA GLY A 128 -26.41 -6.81 -17.97
C GLY A 128 -25.61 -6.51 -16.71
N CYS A 129 -24.48 -5.81 -16.85
CA CYS A 129 -23.61 -5.42 -15.74
C CYS A 129 -24.31 -4.44 -14.75
N GLU A 130 -25.05 -3.47 -15.26
CA GLU A 130 -25.83 -2.51 -14.45
C GLU A 130 -26.95 -3.18 -13.64
N THR A 131 -27.48 -4.33 -14.10
CA THR A 131 -28.49 -5.10 -13.35
C THR A 131 -27.90 -5.98 -12.24
N HIS A 132 -26.58 -6.14 -12.17
CA HIS A 132 -25.95 -6.89 -11.08
C HIS A 132 -25.97 -6.06 -9.79
N GLN A 133 -26.21 -6.73 -8.67
CA GLN A 133 -26.07 -6.08 -7.37
C GLN A 133 -24.58 -5.90 -7.03
N PRO A 134 -24.15 -4.72 -6.56
CA PRO A 134 -22.79 -4.44 -6.11
C PRO A 134 -22.51 -5.12 -4.76
N LEU A 135 -22.33 -6.44 -4.77
CA LEU A 135 -22.03 -7.24 -3.58
C LEU A 135 -20.53 -7.57 -3.51
N ARG A 136 -19.96 -7.49 -2.31
CA ARG A 136 -18.57 -7.92 -2.05
C ARG A 136 -18.43 -9.44 -2.19
N PRO A 137 -17.28 -9.95 -2.62
CA PRO A 137 -16.05 -9.23 -3.00
C PRO A 137 -16.03 -8.72 -4.45
N ALA A 138 -17.11 -8.94 -5.22
CA ALA A 138 -17.15 -8.62 -6.65
C ALA A 138 -17.48 -7.15 -6.98
N VAL A 139 -17.62 -6.28 -5.97
CA VAL A 139 -18.01 -4.87 -6.14
C VAL A 139 -17.02 -4.10 -7.01
N THR A 140 -15.71 -4.29 -6.80
CA THR A 140 -14.67 -3.61 -7.60
C THR A 140 -14.71 -4.08 -9.05
N LEU A 141 -14.81 -5.39 -9.29
CA LEU A 141 -14.99 -5.96 -10.63
C LEU A 141 -16.22 -5.34 -11.32
N GLN A 142 -17.38 -5.37 -10.67
CA GLN A 142 -18.60 -4.83 -11.26
C GLN A 142 -18.45 -3.35 -11.61
N ARG A 143 -17.87 -2.55 -10.70
CA ARG A 143 -17.65 -1.11 -10.92
C ARG A 143 -16.73 -0.86 -12.11
N THR A 144 -15.58 -1.51 -12.16
CA THR A 144 -14.62 -1.38 -13.28
C THR A 144 -15.27 -1.79 -14.60
N MET A 145 -16.01 -2.91 -14.64
CA MET A 145 -16.65 -3.36 -15.87
C MET A 145 -17.78 -2.43 -16.30
N THR A 146 -18.59 -1.94 -15.35
CA THR A 146 -19.65 -0.97 -15.61
C THR A 146 -19.09 0.33 -16.18
N GLN A 147 -18.01 0.85 -15.60
CA GLN A 147 -17.33 2.06 -16.06
C GLN A 147 -16.72 1.85 -17.45
N SER A 148 -15.97 0.76 -17.65
CA SER A 148 -15.36 0.40 -18.94
C SER A 148 -16.40 0.27 -20.05
N LEU A 149 -17.50 -0.45 -19.79
CA LEU A 149 -18.60 -0.61 -20.73
C LEU A 149 -19.36 0.71 -20.96
N GLY A 150 -19.41 1.58 -19.94
CA GLY A 150 -19.92 2.94 -20.04
C GLY A 150 -19.14 3.78 -21.05
N LEU A 151 -17.81 3.76 -20.97
CA LEU A 151 -16.91 4.43 -21.91
C LEU A 151 -17.00 3.82 -23.32
N LEU A 152 -16.99 2.49 -23.43
CA LEU A 152 -17.15 1.80 -24.72
C LEU A 152 -18.49 2.14 -25.39
N ALA A 153 -19.57 2.29 -24.63
CA ALA A 153 -20.87 2.66 -25.18
C ALA A 153 -20.88 4.07 -25.79
N MET A 154 -19.96 4.96 -25.38
CA MET A 154 -19.79 6.30 -25.93
C MET A 154 -18.99 6.34 -27.23
N LEU A 155 -18.30 5.26 -27.61
CA LEU A 155 -17.47 5.23 -28.81
C LEU A 155 -18.27 5.47 -30.09
N TRP A 156 -19.41 4.82 -30.30
CA TRP A 156 -20.21 5.04 -31.51
C TRP A 156 -20.77 6.47 -31.61
N PRO A 157 -21.40 7.05 -30.56
CA PRO A 157 -21.75 8.46 -30.55
C PRO A 157 -20.59 9.38 -30.96
N THR A 158 -19.38 9.16 -30.44
CA THR A 158 -18.21 9.98 -30.76
C THR A 158 -17.69 9.76 -32.18
N TYR A 159 -17.52 8.51 -32.62
CA TYR A 159 -17.04 8.20 -33.97
C TYR A 159 -18.06 8.53 -35.06
N SER A 160 -19.36 8.48 -34.78
CA SER A 160 -20.40 8.93 -35.72
C SER A 160 -20.30 10.45 -35.96
N GLN A 161 -20.00 11.24 -34.92
CA GLN A 161 -19.69 12.67 -35.07
C GLN A 161 -18.40 12.88 -35.88
N ALA A 162 -17.34 12.11 -35.60
CA ALA A 162 -16.09 12.18 -36.38
C ALA A 162 -16.31 11.85 -37.87
N LEU A 163 -17.11 10.82 -38.16
CA LEU A 163 -17.42 10.39 -39.53
C LEU A 163 -18.28 11.41 -40.27
N THR A 164 -19.19 12.09 -39.59
CA THR A 164 -20.10 13.08 -40.19
C THR A 164 -19.58 14.52 -40.15
N ALA A 165 -18.46 14.76 -39.47
CA ALA A 165 -17.86 16.08 -39.29
C ALA A 165 -17.62 16.78 -40.65
N PRO A 166 -18.03 18.06 -40.78
CA PRO A 166 -17.91 18.82 -42.01
C PRO A 166 -16.45 19.06 -42.39
N ASN A 167 -15.59 19.42 -41.42
CA ASN A 167 -14.17 19.76 -41.64
C ASN A 167 -13.21 18.73 -41.02
N LEU A 168 -11.95 18.80 -41.46
CA LEU A 168 -10.87 17.94 -40.98
C LEU A 168 -10.58 18.15 -39.49
N HIS A 169 -10.65 19.39 -39.01
CA HIS A 169 -10.32 19.74 -37.63
C HIS A 169 -11.29 19.09 -36.64
N GLU A 170 -12.60 19.27 -36.83
CA GLU A 170 -13.65 18.64 -36.03
C GLU A 170 -13.57 17.09 -36.11
N ALA A 171 -13.31 16.54 -37.29
CA ALA A 171 -13.13 15.10 -37.44
C ALA A 171 -11.94 14.57 -36.65
N GLN A 172 -10.84 15.33 -36.61
CA GLN A 172 -9.65 15.01 -35.80
C GLN A 172 -9.93 15.16 -34.31
N ASP A 173 -10.66 16.19 -33.89
CA ASP A 173 -10.97 16.43 -32.48
C ASP A 173 -11.89 15.33 -31.92
N PHE A 174 -12.96 14.97 -32.63
CA PHE A 174 -13.79 13.81 -32.26
C PHE A 174 -13.00 12.49 -32.35
N GLY A 175 -12.10 12.35 -33.32
CA GLY A 175 -11.20 11.20 -33.41
C GLY A 175 -10.28 11.07 -32.19
N LYS A 176 -9.72 12.18 -31.69
CA LYS A 176 -8.93 12.24 -30.46
C LYS A 176 -9.77 11.88 -29.24
N MET A 177 -10.99 12.42 -29.13
CA MET A 177 -11.92 12.07 -28.05
C MET A 177 -12.25 10.57 -28.06
N GLY A 178 -12.49 9.98 -29.23
CA GLY A 178 -12.72 8.54 -29.36
C GLY A 178 -11.51 7.71 -28.93
N GLN A 179 -10.30 8.16 -29.27
CA GLN A 179 -9.06 7.50 -28.82
C GLN A 179 -8.85 7.65 -27.31
N GLN A 180 -9.17 8.81 -26.73
CA GLN A 180 -9.12 9.02 -25.28
C GLN A 180 -10.03 8.04 -24.55
N LEU A 181 -11.26 7.83 -25.02
CA LEU A 181 -12.17 6.81 -24.45
C LEU A 181 -11.58 5.40 -24.50
N ILE A 182 -10.90 5.03 -25.60
CA ILE A 182 -10.21 3.73 -25.72
C ILE A 182 -9.05 3.66 -24.72
N ASP A 183 -8.24 4.72 -24.63
CA ASP A 183 -7.08 4.77 -23.75
C ASP A 183 -7.52 4.71 -22.26
N GLU A 184 -8.63 5.35 -21.90
CA GLU A 184 -9.25 5.28 -20.58
C GLU A 184 -9.75 3.86 -20.26
N VAL A 185 -10.45 3.20 -21.18
CA VAL A 185 -10.86 1.79 -20.99
C VAL A 185 -9.65 0.88 -20.79
N VAL A 186 -8.58 1.07 -21.58
CA VAL A 186 -7.35 0.29 -21.42
C VAL A 186 -6.70 0.55 -20.06
N ALA A 187 -6.69 1.80 -19.59
CA ALA A 187 -6.15 2.15 -18.27
C ALA A 187 -6.95 1.47 -17.15
N GLU A 188 -8.28 1.53 -17.19
CA GLU A 188 -9.18 0.87 -16.22
C GLU A 188 -8.98 -0.65 -16.17
N LEU A 189 -8.93 -1.30 -17.34
CA LEU A 189 -8.71 -2.75 -17.43
C LEU A 189 -7.30 -3.17 -16.97
N ASN A 190 -6.31 -2.29 -17.09
CA ASN A 190 -4.96 -2.54 -16.59
C ASN A 190 -4.89 -2.37 -15.07
N ALA A 191 -5.52 -1.33 -14.51
CA ALA A 191 -5.61 -1.14 -13.07
C ALA A 191 -6.28 -2.34 -12.37
N TYR A 192 -7.34 -2.88 -12.97
CA TYR A 192 -7.99 -4.10 -12.47
C TYR A 192 -7.12 -5.36 -12.59
N GLU A 193 -6.20 -5.44 -13.57
CA GLU A 193 -5.25 -6.56 -13.64
C GLU A 193 -4.27 -6.53 -12.47
N THR A 194 -3.73 -5.36 -12.14
CA THR A 194 -2.88 -5.19 -10.95
C THR A 194 -3.63 -5.61 -9.70
N LEU A 195 -4.93 -5.31 -9.62
CA LEU A 195 -5.77 -5.77 -8.53
C LEU A 195 -5.88 -7.31 -8.50
N ILE A 196 -6.12 -7.96 -9.65
CA ILE A 196 -6.16 -9.43 -9.74
C ILE A 196 -4.83 -10.05 -9.28
N GLU A 197 -3.69 -9.45 -9.66
CA GLU A 197 -2.37 -9.90 -9.21
C GLU A 197 -2.21 -9.76 -7.69
N ALA A 198 -2.68 -8.65 -7.11
CA ALA A 198 -2.68 -8.44 -5.66
C ALA A 198 -3.61 -9.44 -4.94
N THR A 199 -4.81 -9.70 -5.50
CA THR A 199 -5.72 -10.74 -5.01
C THR A 199 -5.05 -12.11 -4.98
N LYS A 200 -4.38 -12.49 -6.08
CA LYS A 200 -3.67 -13.78 -6.15
C LYS A 200 -2.57 -13.88 -5.09
N ALA A 201 -1.82 -12.80 -4.86
CA ALA A 201 -0.78 -12.78 -3.82
C ALA A 201 -1.38 -12.90 -2.40
N TYR A 202 -2.53 -12.28 -2.16
CA TYR A 202 -3.23 -12.36 -0.87
C TYR A 202 -3.84 -13.75 -0.62
N GLU A 203 -4.37 -14.39 -1.67
CA GLU A 203 -5.01 -15.71 -1.62
C GLU A 203 -4.00 -16.88 -1.74
N ASP A 204 -2.71 -16.61 -1.93
CA ASP A 204 -1.69 -17.66 -2.04
C ASP A 204 -1.30 -18.20 -0.67
N PHE A 205 -2.00 -19.25 -0.23
CA PHE A 205 -1.74 -19.97 1.01
C PHE A 205 -0.34 -20.62 1.07
N SER A 206 0.44 -20.63 -0.01
CA SER A 206 1.85 -21.07 0.03
C SER A 206 2.81 -20.00 0.58
N ILE A 207 2.42 -18.72 0.61
CA ILE A 207 3.25 -17.57 1.00
C ILE A 207 3.42 -17.42 2.53
N GLY A 208 2.83 -18.32 3.33
CA GLY A 208 2.99 -18.33 4.79
C GLY A 208 1.73 -17.85 5.50
N ASP A 209 1.89 -16.98 6.50
CA ASP A 209 0.77 -16.47 7.31
C ASP A 209 0.04 -15.28 6.65
N ILE A 210 -1.05 -14.81 7.29
CA ILE A 210 -1.88 -13.71 6.81
C ILE A 210 -1.07 -12.41 6.60
N LEU A 211 -0.06 -12.14 7.45
CA LEU A 211 0.75 -10.93 7.36
C LEU A 211 1.70 -10.99 6.14
N GLU A 212 2.37 -12.12 5.91
CA GLU A 212 3.19 -12.32 4.71
C GLU A 212 2.36 -12.16 3.43
N ARG A 213 1.14 -12.71 3.40
CA ARG A 213 0.22 -12.56 2.27
C ARG A 213 -0.26 -11.12 2.06
N ALA A 214 -0.56 -10.40 3.14
CA ALA A 214 -0.93 -8.98 3.08
C ALA A 214 0.24 -8.12 2.55
N LEU A 215 1.46 -8.38 3.00
CA LEU A 215 2.67 -7.69 2.52
C LEU A 215 2.97 -8.03 1.05
N ALA A 216 2.79 -9.29 0.63
CA ALA A 216 2.95 -9.69 -0.76
C ALA A 216 1.93 -8.98 -1.68
N ALA A 217 0.67 -8.88 -1.24
CA ALA A 217 -0.35 -8.12 -1.96
C ALA A 217 -0.01 -6.62 -2.02
N ALA A 218 0.47 -6.04 -0.91
CA ALA A 218 0.89 -4.64 -0.88
C ALA A 218 2.08 -4.36 -1.82
N ALA A 219 3.04 -5.28 -1.91
CA ALA A 219 4.17 -5.17 -2.83
C ALA A 219 3.73 -5.18 -4.31
N VAL A 220 2.62 -5.85 -4.65
CA VAL A 220 2.01 -5.81 -5.99
C VAL A 220 1.27 -4.48 -6.21
N SER A 221 0.51 -4.01 -5.22
CA SER A 221 -0.22 -2.73 -5.31
C SER A 221 0.69 -1.51 -5.35
N TYR A 222 1.85 -1.57 -4.69
CA TYR A 222 2.81 -0.48 -4.54
C TYR A 222 4.22 -0.91 -4.99
N PRO A 223 4.42 -1.14 -6.30
CA PRO A 223 5.67 -1.69 -6.80
C PRO A 223 6.85 -0.74 -6.55
N GLY A 224 7.92 -1.26 -5.95
CA GLY A 224 9.16 -0.53 -5.72
C GLY A 224 9.23 0.23 -4.39
N LEU A 225 8.19 0.18 -3.56
CA LEU A 225 8.27 0.63 -2.17
C LEU A 225 8.82 -0.50 -1.30
N SER A 226 9.83 -0.20 -0.48
CA SER A 226 10.23 -1.11 0.61
C SER A 226 9.18 -1.11 1.72
N LEU A 227 9.24 -2.08 2.63
CA LEU A 227 8.39 -2.15 3.80
C LEU A 227 8.41 -0.86 4.65
N LEU A 228 9.50 -0.11 4.61
CA LEU A 228 9.65 1.17 5.32
C LEU A 228 9.09 2.34 4.54
N ASP A 229 9.24 2.32 3.22
CA ASP A 229 8.64 3.33 2.35
C ASP A 229 7.10 3.24 2.36
N LEU A 230 6.53 2.05 2.60
CA LEU A 230 5.10 1.88 2.84
C LEU A 230 4.61 2.72 4.03
N GLY A 231 5.39 2.82 5.11
CA GLY A 231 5.01 3.63 6.27
C GLY A 231 4.92 5.12 5.93
N ARG A 232 5.92 5.65 5.21
CA ARG A 232 5.94 7.05 4.78
C ARG A 232 4.86 7.35 3.74
N ALA A 233 4.78 6.55 2.68
CA ALA A 233 3.77 6.74 1.63
C ALA A 233 2.35 6.61 2.21
N GLY A 234 2.14 5.62 3.07
CA GLY A 234 0.87 5.40 3.75
C GLY A 234 0.47 6.55 4.66
N ARG A 235 1.42 7.13 5.38
CA ARG A 235 1.19 8.34 6.18
C ARG A 235 0.73 9.50 5.30
N GLU A 236 1.38 9.73 4.16
CA GLU A 236 1.02 10.80 3.23
C GLU A 236 -0.41 10.61 2.68
N GLU A 237 -0.73 9.41 2.21
CA GLU A 237 -2.05 9.08 1.68
C GLU A 237 -3.15 9.14 2.76
N ALA A 238 -2.90 8.57 3.95
CA ALA A 238 -3.85 8.60 5.05
C ALA A 238 -4.11 10.03 5.55
N THR A 239 -3.06 10.85 5.64
CA THR A 239 -3.17 12.27 6.01
C THR A 239 -3.99 13.04 4.98
N GLN A 240 -3.76 12.78 3.69
CA GLN A 240 -4.52 13.42 2.61
C GLN A 240 -6.00 13.01 2.63
N LEU A 241 -6.31 11.73 2.87
CA LEU A 241 -7.67 11.22 2.90
C LEU A 241 -8.46 11.73 4.13
N THR A 242 -7.81 11.72 5.30
CA THR A 242 -8.46 12.02 6.59
C THR A 242 -8.42 13.50 6.95
N GLU A 243 -7.46 14.25 6.38
CA GLU A 243 -7.09 15.62 6.78
C GLU A 243 -6.52 15.70 8.22
N LEU A 244 -5.99 14.59 8.74
CA LEU A 244 -5.44 14.47 10.09
C LEU A 244 -4.01 13.92 10.07
N ASP A 245 -3.20 14.34 11.05
CA ASP A 245 -1.84 13.80 11.18
C ASP A 245 -1.86 12.29 11.47
N THR A 246 -0.90 11.59 10.88
CA THR A 246 -0.78 10.13 10.93
C THR A 246 0.70 9.78 11.07
N ASP A 247 1.04 8.86 11.96
CA ASP A 247 2.42 8.37 12.07
C ASP A 247 2.73 7.29 11.01
N GLU A 248 4.01 6.93 10.85
CA GLU A 248 4.43 5.96 9.82
C GLU A 248 3.90 4.54 10.09
N ALA A 249 3.64 4.16 11.35
CA ALA A 249 3.12 2.84 11.69
C ALA A 249 1.65 2.71 11.27
N HIS A 250 0.83 3.71 11.59
CA HIS A 250 -0.55 3.82 11.13
C HIS A 250 -0.62 4.03 9.61
N GLY A 251 0.38 4.70 9.02
CA GLY A 251 0.55 4.79 7.57
C GLY A 251 0.72 3.42 6.90
N ALA A 252 1.64 2.58 7.40
CA ALA A 252 1.82 1.23 6.90
C ALA A 252 0.54 0.38 7.08
N GLN A 253 -0.11 0.48 8.24
CA GLN A 253 -1.37 -0.21 8.50
C GLN A 253 -2.48 0.26 7.53
N TYR A 254 -2.55 1.55 7.23
CA TYR A 254 -3.50 2.12 6.28
C TYR A 254 -3.31 1.53 4.88
N LEU A 255 -2.08 1.44 4.37
CA LEU A 255 -1.84 0.83 3.05
C LEU A 255 -2.21 -0.65 3.03
N LEU A 256 -1.85 -1.41 4.07
CA LEU A 256 -2.22 -2.82 4.17
C LEU A 256 -3.75 -3.01 4.15
N LEU A 257 -4.47 -2.22 4.94
CA LEU A 257 -5.94 -2.25 4.96
C LEU A 257 -6.55 -1.78 3.64
N SER A 258 -5.96 -0.77 3.00
CA SER A 258 -6.41 -0.27 1.69
C SER A 258 -6.21 -1.29 0.58
N THR A 259 -5.10 -2.04 0.59
CA THR A 259 -4.87 -3.18 -0.30
C THR A 259 -5.92 -4.27 -0.08
N VAL A 260 -6.17 -4.67 1.17
CA VAL A 260 -7.23 -5.65 1.50
C VAL A 260 -8.60 -5.14 1.05
N ALA A 261 -8.89 -3.85 1.26
CA ALA A 261 -10.15 -3.25 0.87
C ALA A 261 -10.33 -3.21 -0.66
N ALA A 262 -9.28 -2.92 -1.41
CA ALA A 262 -9.32 -2.97 -2.87
C ALA A 262 -9.60 -4.38 -3.39
N VAL A 263 -9.01 -5.40 -2.74
CA VAL A 263 -9.04 -6.80 -3.17
C VAL A 263 -10.39 -7.49 -2.86
N HIS A 264 -10.95 -7.30 -1.65
CA HIS A 264 -12.13 -8.06 -1.19
C HIS A 264 -13.30 -7.21 -0.68
N LEU A 265 -13.12 -5.92 -0.42
CA LEU A 265 -14.15 -5.05 0.17
C LEU A 265 -14.66 -4.02 -0.87
N ASP A 266 -15.29 -2.94 -0.42
CA ASP A 266 -15.53 -1.75 -1.23
C ASP A 266 -14.52 -0.65 -0.85
N PRO A 267 -13.50 -0.37 -1.68
CA PRO A 267 -12.48 0.62 -1.35
C PRO A 267 -13.04 2.05 -1.22
N ILE A 268 -14.16 2.37 -1.89
CA ILE A 268 -14.78 3.70 -1.80
C ILE A 268 -15.47 3.86 -0.45
N ARG A 269 -16.28 2.87 -0.05
CA ARG A 269 -16.96 2.92 1.26
C ARG A 269 -15.95 2.82 2.39
N PHE A 270 -14.95 1.93 2.30
CA PHE A 270 -13.87 1.84 3.27
C PHE A 270 -13.20 3.20 3.50
N SER A 271 -12.78 3.87 2.43
CA SER A 271 -12.15 5.19 2.50
C SER A 271 -13.07 6.24 3.12
N ALA A 272 -14.36 6.23 2.78
CA ALA A 272 -15.34 7.17 3.32
C ALA A 272 -15.55 6.96 4.83
N VAL A 273 -15.77 5.72 5.27
CA VAL A 273 -15.96 5.36 6.69
C VAL A 273 -14.69 5.66 7.50
N LEU A 274 -13.52 5.33 6.96
CA LEU A 274 -12.23 5.63 7.61
C LEU A 274 -12.07 7.13 7.80
N ALA A 275 -12.23 7.93 6.74
CA ALA A 275 -12.11 9.39 6.82
C ALA A 275 -13.10 10.02 7.81
N GLU A 276 -14.36 9.61 7.77
CA GLU A 276 -15.40 10.16 8.63
C GLU A 276 -15.20 9.77 10.10
N SER A 277 -14.90 8.50 10.36
CA SER A 277 -14.66 8.00 11.71
C SER A 277 -13.35 8.53 12.32
N ALA A 278 -12.31 8.77 11.51
CA ALA A 278 -11.06 9.39 11.97
C ALA A 278 -11.29 10.83 12.44
N ARG A 279 -11.96 11.66 11.60
CA ARG A 279 -12.35 13.02 11.97
C ARG A 279 -13.21 13.06 13.23
N PHE A 280 -14.16 12.13 13.35
CA PHE A 280 -14.98 11.99 14.54
C PHE A 280 -14.16 11.66 15.80
N CYS A 281 -13.30 10.63 15.75
CA CYS A 281 -12.47 10.23 16.89
C CYS A 281 -11.53 11.34 17.33
N PHE A 282 -10.90 12.04 16.36
CA PHE A 282 -9.98 13.13 16.65
C PHE A 282 -10.69 14.32 17.33
N ALA A 283 -11.90 14.65 16.86
CA ALA A 283 -12.71 15.74 17.40
C ALA A 283 -13.37 15.42 18.76
N ALA A 284 -13.42 14.14 19.18
CA ALA A 284 -14.10 13.72 20.38
C ALA A 284 -13.42 14.26 21.67
N PRO A 285 -14.06 15.13 22.46
CA PRO A 285 -13.41 15.80 23.59
C PRO A 285 -13.07 14.83 24.74
N ASN A 286 -13.81 13.74 24.85
CA ASN A 286 -13.68 12.74 25.91
C ASN A 286 -12.72 11.59 25.60
N LEU A 287 -12.07 11.55 24.42
CA LEU A 287 -11.18 10.44 24.03
C LEU A 287 -10.10 10.16 25.09
N GLY A 288 -9.40 11.20 25.58
CA GLY A 288 -8.38 11.03 26.61
C GLY A 288 -8.94 10.53 27.95
N ARG A 289 -10.10 11.06 28.36
CA ARG A 289 -10.81 10.61 29.58
C ARG A 289 -11.16 9.13 29.51
N ILE A 290 -11.61 8.64 28.34
CA ILE A 290 -11.96 7.22 28.14
C ILE A 290 -10.70 6.36 28.10
N ALA A 291 -9.62 6.83 27.46
CA ALA A 291 -8.34 6.12 27.43
C ALA A 291 -7.72 5.91 28.81
N GLU A 292 -7.98 6.83 29.74
CA GLU A 292 -7.57 6.74 31.15
C GLU A 292 -8.50 5.87 32.01
N GLU A 293 -9.65 5.42 31.50
CA GLU A 293 -10.51 4.49 32.23
C GLU A 293 -9.85 3.11 32.34
N GLU A 294 -9.93 2.51 33.54
CA GLU A 294 -9.37 1.20 33.83
C GLU A 294 -9.87 0.14 32.83
N GLY A 295 -8.94 -0.57 32.19
CA GLY A 295 -9.20 -1.65 31.24
C GLY A 295 -9.67 -1.23 29.85
N ALA A 296 -9.85 0.06 29.55
CA ALA A 296 -10.37 0.50 28.26
C ALA A 296 -9.41 0.23 27.10
N LEU A 297 -8.11 0.52 27.29
CA LEU A 297 -7.06 0.24 26.30
C LEU A 297 -6.73 -1.27 26.24
N ASP A 298 -6.79 -1.98 27.36
CA ASP A 298 -6.54 -3.43 27.41
C ASP A 298 -7.59 -4.21 26.61
N GLU A 299 -8.87 -3.83 26.69
CA GLU A 299 -9.90 -4.46 25.87
C GLU A 299 -9.76 -4.14 24.38
N LEU A 300 -9.27 -2.95 23.99
CA LEU A 300 -8.92 -2.67 22.58
C LEU A 300 -7.80 -3.58 22.10
N SER A 301 -6.76 -3.80 22.92
CA SER A 301 -5.69 -4.73 22.60
C SER A 301 -6.20 -6.15 22.36
N LYS A 302 -7.12 -6.63 23.22
CA LYS A 302 -7.73 -7.95 23.08
C LYS A 302 -8.49 -8.12 21.76
N ILE A 303 -9.07 -7.06 21.20
CA ILE A 303 -9.78 -7.13 19.91
C ILE A 303 -8.86 -7.68 18.82
N THR A 304 -7.61 -7.20 18.73
CA THR A 304 -6.65 -7.63 17.71
C THR A 304 -6.35 -9.12 17.81
N ARG A 305 -6.13 -9.61 19.05
CA ARG A 305 -5.93 -11.04 19.31
C ARG A 305 -7.15 -11.86 18.90
N VAL A 306 -8.34 -11.48 19.36
CA VAL A 306 -9.56 -12.26 19.09
C VAL A 306 -9.90 -12.26 17.60
N LEU A 307 -9.69 -11.15 16.89
CA LEU A 307 -9.84 -11.09 15.44
C LEU A 307 -8.91 -12.09 14.75
N HIS A 308 -7.64 -12.15 15.16
CA HIS A 308 -6.68 -13.10 14.59
C HIS A 308 -7.06 -14.55 14.92
N GLU A 309 -7.44 -14.85 16.15
CA GLU A 309 -7.94 -16.17 16.57
C GLU A 309 -9.13 -16.63 15.73
N ALA A 310 -10.10 -15.74 15.50
CA ALA A 310 -11.27 -16.00 14.69
C ALA A 310 -10.90 -16.24 13.22
N LEU A 311 -10.00 -15.42 12.65
CA LEU A 311 -9.52 -15.58 11.27
C LEU A 311 -8.78 -16.90 11.07
N THR A 312 -7.80 -17.21 11.92
CA THR A 312 -7.04 -18.48 11.82
C THR A 312 -7.95 -19.70 12.01
N SER A 313 -8.91 -19.62 12.93
CA SER A 313 -9.88 -20.70 13.14
C SER A 313 -10.78 -20.88 11.92
N PHE A 314 -11.20 -19.78 11.28
CA PHE A 314 -12.02 -19.83 10.08
C PHE A 314 -11.24 -20.36 8.87
N GLU A 315 -9.99 -19.93 8.67
CA GLU A 315 -9.09 -20.45 7.63
C GLU A 315 -8.88 -21.98 7.74
N ALA A 316 -8.62 -22.47 8.95
CA ALA A 316 -8.44 -23.91 9.19
C ALA A 316 -9.68 -24.75 8.85
N ILE A 317 -10.88 -24.14 8.89
CA ILE A 317 -12.14 -24.78 8.46
C ILE A 317 -12.25 -24.75 6.94
N LEU A 318 -11.92 -23.62 6.29
CA LEU A 318 -11.95 -23.48 4.84
C LEU A 318 -11.04 -24.50 4.14
N GLU A 319 -9.90 -24.83 4.74
CA GLU A 319 -8.97 -25.84 4.20
C GLU A 319 -9.52 -27.27 4.19
N ARG A 320 -10.53 -27.57 5.03
CA ARG A 320 -10.99 -28.95 5.28
C ARG A 320 -12.42 -29.20 4.80
N GLU A 321 -13.23 -28.16 4.73
CA GLU A 321 -14.65 -28.29 4.42
C GLU A 321 -14.93 -27.97 2.94
N SER A 322 -15.61 -28.89 2.26
CA SER A 322 -15.98 -28.76 0.85
C SER A 322 -17.49 -28.57 0.64
N ASP A 323 -18.30 -28.85 1.66
CA ASP A 323 -19.75 -28.68 1.57
C ASP A 323 -20.15 -27.21 1.71
N ILE A 324 -20.77 -26.66 0.66
CA ILE A 324 -21.15 -25.24 0.57
C ILE A 324 -22.12 -24.84 1.70
N ASP A 325 -23.08 -25.70 2.04
CA ASP A 325 -24.05 -25.39 3.10
C ASP A 325 -23.37 -25.35 4.48
N THR A 326 -22.44 -26.27 4.73
CA THR A 326 -21.63 -26.26 5.95
C THR A 326 -20.71 -25.05 6.01
N LEU A 327 -20.04 -24.69 4.91
CA LEU A 327 -19.25 -23.47 4.80
C LEU A 327 -20.08 -22.22 5.11
N LEU A 328 -21.29 -22.12 4.54
CA LEU A 328 -22.18 -21.00 4.81
C LEU A 328 -22.61 -20.92 6.27
N ARG A 329 -22.90 -22.06 6.92
CA ARG A 329 -23.15 -22.09 8.37
C ARG A 329 -21.95 -21.60 9.17
N ARG A 330 -20.73 -21.88 8.70
CA ARG A 330 -19.49 -21.41 9.34
C ARG A 330 -19.27 -19.92 9.11
N ILE A 331 -19.55 -19.39 7.93
CA ILE A 331 -19.55 -17.94 7.64
C ILE A 331 -20.51 -17.21 8.58
N ILE A 332 -21.74 -17.72 8.76
CA ILE A 332 -22.72 -17.11 9.67
C ILE A 332 -22.21 -17.14 11.13
N LYS A 333 -21.57 -18.23 11.57
CA LYS A 333 -20.97 -18.30 12.92
C LYS A 333 -19.82 -17.32 13.09
N PHE A 334 -18.90 -17.29 12.12
CA PHE A 334 -17.78 -16.35 12.09
C PHE A 334 -18.26 -14.90 12.16
N TYR A 335 -19.32 -14.55 11.42
CA TYR A 335 -19.97 -13.25 11.53
C TYR A 335 -20.40 -12.92 12.97
N GLY A 336 -21.05 -13.86 13.65
CA GLY A 336 -21.47 -13.69 15.04
C GLY A 336 -20.29 -13.50 16.01
N GLU A 337 -19.24 -14.30 15.85
CA GLU A 337 -18.00 -14.21 16.65
C GLU A 337 -17.34 -12.83 16.48
N ILE A 338 -17.12 -12.38 15.24
CA ILE A 338 -16.56 -11.07 14.95
C ILE A 338 -17.47 -9.94 15.47
N TYR A 339 -18.78 -10.04 15.28
CA TYR A 339 -19.71 -9.01 15.72
C TYR A 339 -19.70 -8.82 17.25
N GLU A 340 -19.69 -9.91 18.01
CA GLU A 340 -19.69 -9.85 19.47
C GLU A 340 -18.32 -9.51 20.04
N ASP A 341 -17.30 -10.28 19.66
CA ASP A 341 -16.02 -10.25 20.36
C ASP A 341 -15.11 -9.11 19.85
N VAL A 342 -15.20 -8.75 18.58
CA VAL A 342 -14.46 -7.63 18.00
C VAL A 342 -15.34 -6.38 18.01
N GLY A 343 -16.52 -6.48 17.39
CA GLY A 343 -17.45 -5.37 17.22
C GLY A 343 -17.96 -4.79 18.54
N GLY A 344 -18.43 -5.62 19.48
CA GLY A 344 -19.01 -5.15 20.74
C GLY A 344 -18.11 -4.20 21.54
N ARG A 345 -16.82 -4.53 21.63
CA ARG A 345 -15.81 -3.71 22.32
C ARG A 345 -15.54 -2.39 21.61
N LEU A 346 -15.50 -2.40 20.27
CA LEU A 346 -15.32 -1.20 19.46
C LEU A 346 -16.57 -0.31 19.49
N PHE A 347 -17.77 -0.90 19.41
CA PHE A 347 -19.04 -0.17 19.50
C PHE A 347 -19.19 0.53 20.84
N ALA A 348 -18.71 -0.08 21.94
CA ALA A 348 -18.67 0.55 23.25
C ALA A 348 -17.85 1.85 23.25
N TRP A 349 -16.65 1.83 22.65
CA TRP A 349 -15.82 3.04 22.49
C TRP A 349 -16.55 4.14 21.74
N TYR A 350 -17.12 3.83 20.58
CA TYR A 350 -17.84 4.82 19.77
C TYR A 350 -19.10 5.35 20.46
N ASN A 351 -19.80 4.52 21.26
CA ASN A 351 -20.95 4.98 22.07
C ASN A 351 -20.53 6.01 23.13
N LEU A 352 -19.36 5.81 23.74
CA LEU A 352 -18.80 6.76 24.71
C LEU A 352 -18.33 8.03 24.01
N LEU A 353 -17.58 7.92 22.92
CA LEU A 353 -17.09 9.09 22.14
C LEU A 353 -18.25 9.95 21.63
N ALA A 354 -19.34 9.32 21.18
CA ALA A 354 -20.54 10.01 20.71
C ALA A 354 -21.43 10.54 21.85
N ASN A 355 -21.04 10.30 23.11
CA ASN A 355 -21.80 10.66 24.31
C ASN A 355 -23.23 10.08 24.34
N ILE A 356 -23.46 8.96 23.63
CA ILE A 356 -24.74 8.24 23.63
C ILE A 356 -24.92 7.48 24.94
N LYS A 357 -23.80 6.98 25.49
CA LYS A 357 -23.70 6.35 26.81
C LYS A 357 -22.61 7.07 27.61
N GLN A 358 -22.82 7.15 28.92
CA GLN A 358 -21.92 7.88 29.84
C GLN A 358 -21.41 7.00 30.99
N GLN A 359 -21.79 5.72 31.01
CA GLN A 359 -21.32 4.78 32.03
C GLN A 359 -19.87 4.34 31.74
N PRO A 360 -19.11 3.91 32.78
CA PRO A 360 -17.74 3.42 32.59
C PRO A 360 -17.64 2.32 31.54
N TYR A 361 -16.55 2.30 30.79
CA TYR A 361 -16.33 1.42 29.65
C TYR A 361 -16.55 -0.07 29.98
N LEU A 362 -15.94 -0.59 31.04
CA LEU A 362 -16.11 -1.99 31.43
C LEU A 362 -17.56 -2.34 31.79
N LYS A 363 -18.30 -1.42 32.42
CA LYS A 363 -19.73 -1.63 32.68
C LYS A 363 -20.54 -1.66 31.39
N LEU A 364 -20.14 -0.85 30.40
CA LEU A 364 -20.80 -0.81 29.10
C LEU A 364 -20.69 -2.14 28.37
N ILE A 365 -19.51 -2.77 28.36
CA ILE A 365 -19.32 -4.10 27.74
C ILE A 365 -20.05 -5.20 28.52
N GLN A 366 -19.98 -5.18 29.85
CA GLN A 366 -20.54 -6.26 30.67
C GLN A 366 -22.08 -6.26 30.68
N GLN A 367 -22.72 -5.09 30.61
CA GLN A 367 -24.17 -4.96 30.81
C GLN A 367 -24.97 -4.82 29.51
N ASN A 368 -24.32 -4.44 28.41
CA ASN A 368 -25.01 -4.22 27.14
C ASN A 368 -24.60 -5.24 26.10
N ASP A 369 -25.60 -5.78 25.39
CA ASP A 369 -25.42 -6.61 24.20
C ASP A 369 -24.79 -5.77 23.06
N ALA A 370 -23.84 -6.33 22.32
CA ALA A 370 -23.19 -5.68 21.16
C ALA A 370 -24.23 -5.16 20.15
N THR A 371 -25.34 -5.88 19.98
CA THR A 371 -26.47 -5.47 19.14
C THR A 371 -27.09 -4.15 19.59
N LYS A 372 -27.23 -3.94 20.91
CA LYS A 372 -27.76 -2.68 21.46
C LYS A 372 -26.75 -1.55 21.25
N LEU A 373 -25.46 -1.83 21.40
CA LEU A 373 -24.40 -0.84 21.18
C LEU A 373 -24.33 -0.43 19.71
N ALA A 374 -24.39 -1.37 18.77
CA ALA A 374 -24.43 -1.09 17.34
C ALA A 374 -25.68 -0.30 16.94
N ARG A 375 -26.87 -0.70 17.42
CA ARG A 375 -28.12 0.04 17.15
C ARG A 375 -28.05 1.50 17.60
N ASN A 376 -27.49 1.77 18.79
CA ASN A 376 -27.30 3.14 19.24
C ASN A 376 -26.46 3.97 18.26
N LEU A 377 -25.42 3.36 17.64
CA LEU A 377 -24.58 4.04 16.65
C LEU A 377 -25.32 4.28 15.33
N VAL A 378 -26.10 3.30 14.86
CA VAL A 378 -26.93 3.42 13.65
C VAL A 378 -28.04 4.46 13.84
N ASP A 379 -28.63 4.53 15.03
CA ASP A 379 -29.69 5.48 15.36
C ASP A 379 -29.16 6.91 15.56
N CYS A 380 -27.88 7.08 15.90
CA CYS A 380 -27.25 8.37 16.10
C CYS A 380 -26.86 9.02 14.76
N PRO A 381 -27.32 10.26 14.43
CA PRO A 381 -27.02 10.92 13.17
C PRO A 381 -25.53 11.11 12.87
N ILE A 382 -24.69 11.21 13.91
CA ILE A 382 -23.24 11.46 13.78
C ILE A 382 -22.49 10.19 13.39
N THR A 383 -22.94 9.02 13.86
CA THR A 383 -22.22 7.75 13.71
C THR A 383 -22.91 6.77 12.77
N ARG A 384 -24.11 7.12 12.25
CA ARG A 384 -24.94 6.24 11.42
C ARG A 384 -24.24 5.71 10.18
N SER A 385 -23.39 6.52 9.56
CA SER A 385 -22.64 6.17 8.35
C SER A 385 -21.51 5.17 8.60
N PHE A 386 -21.05 5.01 9.85
CA PHE A 386 -19.89 4.15 10.15
C PHE A 386 -20.22 2.66 10.04
N LEU A 387 -21.49 2.32 10.26
CA LEU A 387 -22.01 0.96 10.21
C LEU A 387 -23.17 0.92 9.23
N GLU A 388 -23.10 0.04 8.23
CA GLU A 388 -24.33 -0.42 7.58
C GLU A 388 -25.15 -1.17 8.63
N ASP A 389 -26.49 -1.11 8.58
CA ASP A 389 -27.37 -1.77 9.55
C ASP A 389 -27.05 -3.28 9.56
N ALA A 390 -26.10 -3.65 10.41
CA ALA A 390 -25.32 -4.87 10.32
C ALA A 390 -26.14 -5.98 10.95
N GLY A 391 -27.20 -6.35 10.22
CA GLY A 391 -28.00 -7.55 10.37
C GLY A 391 -28.06 -8.06 11.80
N SER A 392 -28.69 -7.32 12.71
CA SER A 392 -28.95 -7.86 14.06
C SER A 392 -29.64 -9.23 14.00
N HIS A 393 -30.36 -9.49 12.90
CA HIS A 393 -30.94 -10.77 12.55
C HIS A 393 -29.90 -11.85 12.19
N LEU A 394 -28.87 -11.53 11.41
CA LEU A 394 -27.77 -12.42 11.07
C LEU A 394 -26.93 -12.80 12.30
N ARG A 395 -26.64 -11.84 13.18
CA ARG A 395 -26.01 -12.10 14.48
C ARG A 395 -26.85 -13.05 15.33
N ASN A 396 -28.15 -12.77 15.48
CA ASN A 396 -29.04 -13.63 16.25
C ASN A 396 -29.14 -15.03 15.64
N ALA A 397 -29.03 -15.12 14.31
CA ALA A 397 -28.98 -16.39 13.59
C ALA A 397 -27.73 -17.22 13.93
N ALA A 398 -26.57 -16.56 14.03
CA ALA A 398 -25.30 -17.17 14.41
C ALA A 398 -25.33 -17.79 15.80
N GLN A 399 -25.96 -17.12 16.77
CA GLN A 399 -26.02 -17.57 18.17
C GLN A 399 -27.03 -18.69 18.42
N HIS A 400 -28.04 -18.85 17.55
CA HIS A 400 -29.10 -19.82 17.72
C HIS A 400 -29.19 -20.75 16.51
N GLY A 401 -28.51 -21.90 16.54
CA GLY A 401 -28.36 -22.80 15.37
C GLY A 401 -29.65 -23.31 14.71
N SER A 402 -30.82 -23.17 15.34
CA SER A 402 -32.13 -23.52 14.77
C SER A 402 -32.87 -22.35 14.12
N SER A 403 -32.30 -21.14 14.14
CA SER A 403 -32.98 -19.90 13.73
C SER A 403 -32.73 -19.51 12.28
N PHE A 404 -32.03 -20.35 11.50
CA PHE A 404 -31.99 -20.24 10.05
C PHE A 404 -32.03 -21.60 9.37
N ALA A 405 -32.55 -21.61 8.14
CA ALA A 405 -32.57 -22.77 7.26
C ALA A 405 -31.99 -22.41 5.90
N LEU A 406 -31.30 -23.36 5.28
CA LEU A 406 -30.73 -23.23 3.94
C LEU A 406 -31.64 -23.95 2.93
N SER A 407 -31.97 -23.28 1.84
CA SER A 407 -32.82 -23.82 0.77
C SER A 407 -32.31 -23.34 -0.58
N GLY A 408 -31.36 -24.08 -1.17
CA GLY A 408 -30.68 -23.66 -2.39
C GLY A 408 -29.90 -22.37 -2.18
N GLU A 409 -30.09 -21.38 -3.04
CA GLU A 409 -29.43 -20.07 -2.95
C GLU A 409 -30.02 -19.12 -1.89
N VAL A 410 -31.06 -19.55 -1.17
CA VAL A 410 -31.77 -18.73 -0.19
C VAL A 410 -31.48 -19.20 1.24
N VAL A 411 -31.15 -18.24 2.09
CA VAL A 411 -31.03 -18.36 3.54
C VAL A 411 -32.28 -17.78 4.18
N ILE A 412 -33.03 -18.61 4.88
CA ILE A 412 -34.29 -18.23 5.52
C ILE A 412 -34.04 -18.06 7.02
N PHE A 413 -34.07 -16.82 7.50
CA PHE A 413 -33.99 -16.50 8.91
C PHE A 413 -35.38 -16.63 9.55
N ARG A 414 -35.48 -17.41 10.63
CA ARG A 414 -36.69 -17.65 11.42
C ARG A 414 -36.42 -17.28 12.87
N LEU A 415 -36.57 -16.00 13.17
CA LEU A 415 -36.48 -15.46 14.52
C LEU A 415 -37.89 -15.39 15.12
N ARG A 416 -38.00 -15.41 16.45
CA ARG A 416 -39.30 -15.45 17.16
C ARG A 416 -40.29 -14.37 16.72
N SER A 417 -39.81 -13.21 16.29
CA SER A 417 -40.63 -12.05 15.93
C SER A 417 -40.42 -11.55 14.49
N HIS A 418 -39.58 -12.22 13.69
CA HIS A 418 -39.18 -11.74 12.36
C HIS A 418 -38.80 -12.91 11.46
N GLN A 419 -39.25 -12.85 10.20
CA GLN A 419 -38.86 -13.81 9.17
C GLN A 419 -38.32 -13.03 7.97
N GLU A 420 -37.12 -13.41 7.52
CA GLU A 420 -36.43 -12.73 6.43
C GLU A 420 -35.74 -13.75 5.53
N GLN A 421 -35.57 -13.40 4.25
CA GLN A 421 -34.93 -14.26 3.26
C GLN A 421 -33.83 -13.48 2.57
N TRP A 422 -32.60 -13.97 2.67
CA TRP A 422 -31.44 -13.41 1.98
C TRP A 422 -30.89 -14.44 1.00
N THR A 423 -30.20 -13.98 -0.03
CA THR A 423 -29.37 -14.85 -0.86
C THR A 423 -28.06 -15.20 -0.16
N ARG A 424 -27.39 -16.27 -0.57
CA ARG A 424 -26.04 -16.59 -0.06
C ARG A 424 -25.08 -15.42 -0.26
N ALA A 425 -25.14 -14.75 -1.41
CA ALA A 425 -24.31 -13.59 -1.73
C ALA A 425 -24.56 -12.40 -0.77
N GLN A 426 -25.81 -12.16 -0.37
CA GLN A 426 -26.14 -11.12 0.62
C GLN A 426 -25.58 -11.44 2.01
N VAL A 427 -25.57 -12.71 2.42
CA VAL A 427 -24.95 -13.12 3.69
C VAL A 427 -23.44 -12.89 3.67
N VAL A 428 -22.77 -13.26 2.56
CA VAL A 428 -21.33 -13.05 2.39
C VAL A 428 -20.99 -11.56 2.37
N ASP A 429 -21.76 -10.75 1.63
CA ASP A 429 -21.59 -9.30 1.59
C ASP A 429 -21.72 -8.65 2.97
N ALA A 430 -22.69 -9.09 3.79
CA ALA A 430 -22.85 -8.59 5.15
C ALA A 430 -21.63 -8.87 6.04
N VAL A 431 -20.93 -10.00 5.84
CA VAL A 431 -19.69 -10.31 6.56
C VAL A 431 -18.57 -9.36 6.15
N PHE A 432 -18.37 -9.17 4.85
CA PHE A 432 -17.36 -8.23 4.36
C PHE A 432 -17.68 -6.78 4.73
N SER A 433 -18.94 -6.36 4.69
CA SER A 433 -19.38 -5.03 5.13
C SER A 433 -19.04 -4.78 6.60
N LEU A 434 -19.25 -5.77 7.47
CA LEU A 434 -18.88 -5.66 8.88
C LEU A 434 -17.36 -5.53 9.05
N LEU A 435 -16.58 -6.38 8.38
CA LEU A 435 -15.11 -6.30 8.44
C LEU A 435 -14.58 -4.97 7.92
N GLU A 436 -15.19 -4.41 6.87
CA GLU A 436 -14.86 -3.09 6.32
C GLU A 436 -15.07 -1.99 7.35
N SER A 437 -16.25 -1.96 7.99
CA SER A 437 -16.56 -1.00 9.05
C SER A 437 -15.65 -1.15 10.27
N LEU A 438 -15.43 -2.38 10.75
CA LEU A 438 -14.59 -2.63 11.92
C LEU A 438 -13.14 -2.25 11.67
N SER A 439 -12.60 -2.56 10.49
CA SER A 439 -11.21 -2.21 10.12
C SER A 439 -11.01 -0.70 10.05
N ALA A 440 -11.94 0.01 9.39
CA ALA A 440 -11.90 1.46 9.28
C ALA A 440 -12.03 2.13 10.66
N MET A 441 -13.02 1.72 11.46
CA MET A 441 -13.24 2.28 12.80
C MET A 441 -12.08 1.96 13.76
N SER A 442 -11.52 0.75 13.71
CA SER A 442 -10.40 0.35 14.56
C SER A 442 -9.15 1.16 14.23
N TRP A 443 -8.84 1.33 12.95
CA TRP A 443 -7.70 2.16 12.51
C TRP A 443 -7.88 3.62 12.95
N SER A 444 -9.08 4.18 12.73
CA SER A 444 -9.41 5.57 13.09
C SER A 444 -9.29 5.84 14.59
N LEU A 445 -9.76 4.92 15.44
CA LEU A 445 -9.62 5.04 16.88
C LEU A 445 -8.16 4.91 17.32
N SER A 446 -7.42 3.93 16.77
CA SER A 446 -6.00 3.72 17.07
C SER A 446 -5.17 4.95 16.72
N ASN A 447 -5.34 5.50 15.51
CA ASN A 447 -4.63 6.70 15.09
C ASN A 447 -4.95 7.88 16.01
N ALA A 448 -6.24 8.12 16.33
CA ALA A 448 -6.61 9.22 17.21
C ALA A 448 -6.04 9.08 18.64
N LEU A 449 -5.92 7.86 19.17
CA LEU A 449 -5.28 7.58 20.46
C LEU A 449 -3.78 7.86 20.40
N ALA A 450 -3.10 7.38 19.36
CA ALA A 450 -1.66 7.58 19.16
C ALA A 450 -1.31 9.08 19.02
N GLN A 451 -2.10 9.85 18.27
CA GLN A 451 -1.94 11.30 18.14
C GLN A 451 -2.13 12.05 19.47
N ARG A 452 -2.83 11.45 20.44
CA ARG A 452 -2.97 11.98 21.80
C ARG A 452 -1.96 11.41 22.79
N GLY A 453 -1.00 10.60 22.34
CA GLY A 453 0.03 9.99 23.17
C GLY A 453 -0.43 8.77 23.97
N TYR A 454 -1.57 8.18 23.64
CA TYR A 454 -2.03 6.92 24.25
C TYR A 454 -1.65 5.75 23.35
N SER A 455 -0.80 4.86 23.85
CA SER A 455 -0.45 3.61 23.16
C SER A 455 -1.42 2.49 23.55
N ILE A 456 -1.89 1.75 22.56
CA ILE A 456 -2.62 0.50 22.80
C ILE A 456 -1.58 -0.55 23.20
N PRO A 457 -1.66 -1.13 24.41
CA PRO A 457 -0.65 -2.07 24.87
C PRO A 457 -0.69 -3.33 24.00
N LEU A 458 0.46 -3.86 23.59
CA LEU A 458 0.56 -5.19 22.99
C LEU A 458 1.50 -6.02 23.85
N SER A 459 0.98 -7.08 24.47
CA SER A 459 1.81 -7.97 25.28
C SER A 459 2.79 -8.74 24.39
N ALA A 460 3.95 -9.14 24.93
CA ALA A 460 4.92 -9.94 24.17
C ALA A 460 4.32 -11.30 23.75
N GLU A 461 3.43 -11.87 24.57
CA GLU A 461 2.71 -13.11 24.26
C GLU A 461 1.76 -12.92 23.07
N ASP A 462 1.00 -11.83 23.05
CA ASP A 462 0.10 -11.52 21.94
C ASP A 462 0.89 -11.19 20.67
N ALA A 463 1.99 -10.42 20.78
CA ALA A 463 2.87 -10.15 19.64
C ALA A 463 3.45 -11.44 19.04
N ALA A 464 3.85 -12.40 19.89
CA ALA A 464 4.32 -13.71 19.45
C ALA A 464 3.20 -14.53 18.79
N TYR A 465 2.01 -14.53 19.38
CA TYR A 465 0.84 -15.23 18.85
C TYR A 465 0.42 -14.70 17.48
N LEU A 466 0.36 -13.37 17.34
CA LEU A 466 0.03 -12.66 16.10
C LEU A 466 1.17 -12.69 15.05
N ARG A 467 2.33 -13.25 15.40
CA ARG A 467 3.56 -13.22 14.60
C ARG A 467 4.04 -11.81 14.23
N MET A 468 3.81 -10.86 15.13
CA MET A 468 4.22 -9.46 15.02
C MET A 468 5.39 -9.14 15.96
N THR A 469 6.27 -10.11 16.24
CA THR A 469 7.45 -9.86 17.07
C THR A 469 8.47 -8.98 16.34
N PRO A 470 9.25 -8.16 17.07
CA PRO A 470 10.32 -7.37 16.45
C PRO A 470 11.30 -8.23 15.62
N PHE A 471 11.63 -9.43 16.08
CA PHE A 471 12.49 -10.37 15.36
C PHE A 471 11.88 -10.82 14.02
N ARG A 472 10.58 -11.10 14.01
CA ARG A 472 9.85 -11.49 12.81
C ARG A 472 9.78 -10.33 11.81
N LEU A 473 9.50 -9.11 12.27
CA LEU A 473 9.49 -7.92 11.42
C LEU A 473 10.88 -7.64 10.83
N ALA A 474 11.96 -7.80 11.61
CA ALA A 474 13.32 -7.69 11.10
C ALA A 474 13.61 -8.73 10.00
N THR A 475 13.16 -9.97 10.19
CA THR A 475 13.28 -11.05 9.20
C THR A 475 12.55 -10.71 7.89
N LEU A 476 11.32 -10.18 7.98
CA LEU A 476 10.54 -9.75 6.82
C LEU A 476 11.21 -8.59 6.09
N TRP A 477 11.69 -7.60 6.84
CA TRP A 477 12.42 -6.46 6.29
C TRP A 477 13.70 -6.87 5.55
N MET A 478 14.47 -7.82 6.09
CA MET A 478 15.66 -8.35 5.41
C MET A 478 15.31 -9.00 4.06
N LYS A 479 14.26 -9.82 4.02
CA LYS A 479 13.77 -10.44 2.77
C LYS A 479 13.34 -9.38 1.74
N ASP A 480 12.60 -8.37 2.20
CA ASP A 480 12.13 -7.25 1.37
C ASP A 480 13.29 -6.44 0.77
N HIS A 481 14.36 -6.22 1.54
CA HIS A 481 15.60 -5.59 1.07
C HIS A 481 16.46 -6.47 0.15
N GLY A 482 15.94 -7.60 -0.32
CA GLY A 482 16.63 -8.52 -1.22
C GLY A 482 17.74 -9.32 -0.53
N THR A 483 17.77 -9.37 0.80
CA THR A 483 18.71 -10.22 1.53
C THR A 483 18.18 -11.66 1.53
N ALA A 484 18.90 -12.55 0.83
CA ALA A 484 18.61 -13.96 0.82
C ALA A 484 18.96 -14.59 2.17
N LEU A 485 17.96 -14.73 3.05
CA LEU A 485 18.12 -15.25 4.39
C LEU A 485 18.06 -16.78 4.38
N LEU A 486 19.18 -17.44 4.71
CA LEU A 486 19.27 -18.90 4.83
C LEU A 486 18.71 -19.39 6.17
N SER A 487 18.92 -18.64 7.24
CA SER A 487 18.31 -18.94 8.54
C SER A 487 18.27 -17.71 9.46
N ALA A 488 17.30 -17.71 10.38
CA ALA A 488 17.18 -16.72 11.45
C ALA A 488 16.98 -17.46 12.78
N CYS A 489 17.65 -17.02 13.84
CA CYS A 489 17.50 -17.56 15.18
C CYS A 489 17.34 -16.43 16.20
N GLU A 490 16.32 -16.54 17.05
CA GLU A 490 16.07 -15.66 18.19
C GLU A 490 16.40 -16.39 19.49
N ALA A 491 17.23 -15.77 20.31
CA ALA A 491 17.53 -16.15 21.68
C ALA A 491 17.16 -14.98 22.62
N GLU A 492 17.11 -15.26 23.92
CA GLU A 492 16.66 -14.31 24.94
C GLU A 492 17.39 -12.95 24.90
N ASP A 493 18.71 -12.99 24.67
CA ASP A 493 19.60 -11.82 24.64
C ASP A 493 20.16 -11.48 23.25
N SER A 494 19.75 -12.22 22.20
CA SER A 494 20.40 -12.09 20.89
C SER A 494 19.61 -12.56 19.69
N TRP A 495 19.86 -11.90 18.58
CA TRP A 495 19.39 -12.32 17.26
C TRP A 495 20.56 -12.74 16.39
N ARG A 496 20.39 -13.83 15.62
CA ARG A 496 21.39 -14.33 14.69
C ARG A 496 20.78 -14.60 13.32
N PHE A 497 21.43 -14.11 12.28
CA PHE A 497 21.00 -14.26 10.88
C PHE A 497 22.12 -14.87 10.04
N ILE A 498 21.77 -15.79 9.14
CA ILE A 498 22.69 -16.37 8.14
C ILE A 498 22.16 -16.00 6.75
N ILE A 499 22.99 -15.40 5.90
CA ILE A 499 22.63 -14.87 4.57
C ILE A 499 23.44 -15.55 3.45
N GLU A 500 22.87 -15.71 2.25
CA GLU A 500 23.43 -16.47 1.11
C GLU A 500 24.52 -15.72 0.32
N THR A 501 24.78 -14.46 0.62
CA THR A 501 25.79 -13.69 -0.12
C THR A 501 26.49 -12.71 0.81
N ASP A 502 27.76 -12.42 0.49
CA ASP A 502 28.42 -11.20 0.98
C ASP A 502 27.67 -10.02 0.36
N SER A 503 26.57 -9.63 1.00
CA SER A 503 26.12 -8.25 0.97
C SER A 503 27.34 -7.41 1.35
N ASP A 504 27.82 -6.54 0.45
CA ASP A 504 28.97 -5.66 0.68
C ASP A 504 28.82 -4.82 1.96
N ASP A 505 27.65 -4.85 2.61
CA ASP A 505 27.34 -4.11 3.82
C ASP A 505 26.71 -4.95 4.95
N VAL A 506 27.25 -6.14 5.26
CA VAL A 506 26.88 -6.94 6.46
C VAL A 506 26.86 -6.09 7.74
N LEU A 507 27.78 -5.11 7.85
CA LEU A 507 27.83 -4.19 8.98
C LEU A 507 26.65 -3.22 8.96
N ALA A 508 26.31 -2.54 7.85
CA ALA A 508 25.11 -1.71 7.83
C ALA A 508 23.87 -2.52 8.15
N LEU A 509 23.74 -3.72 7.60
CA LEU A 509 22.60 -4.58 7.85
C LEU A 509 22.44 -4.87 9.35
N ALA A 510 23.55 -5.22 10.03
CA ALA A 510 23.54 -5.46 11.47
C ALA A 510 23.22 -4.20 12.29
N LEU A 511 23.70 -3.02 11.87
CA LEU A 511 23.42 -1.76 12.52
C LEU A 511 21.95 -1.33 12.34
N THR A 512 21.37 -1.55 11.16
CA THR A 512 19.95 -1.27 10.89
C THR A 512 19.06 -2.16 11.76
N ILE A 513 19.36 -3.45 11.84
CA ILE A 513 18.61 -4.38 12.70
C ILE A 513 18.79 -4.02 14.18
N ALA A 514 19.99 -3.61 14.62
CA ALA A 514 20.24 -3.17 15.98
C ALA A 514 19.36 -1.96 16.37
N GLY A 515 19.10 -1.03 15.43
CA GLY A 515 18.19 0.10 15.68
C GLY A 515 16.73 -0.28 15.88
N GLY A 516 16.31 -1.46 15.41
CA GLY A 516 14.95 -2.00 15.61
C GLY A 516 14.85 -3.00 16.77
N ALA A 517 15.94 -3.30 17.47
CA ALA A 517 15.96 -4.33 18.50
C ALA A 517 15.22 -3.89 19.78
N PRO A 518 14.49 -4.80 20.45
CA PRO A 518 13.91 -4.53 21.77
C PRO A 518 15.00 -4.51 22.86
N GLU A 519 14.71 -3.90 24.01
CA GLU A 519 15.73 -3.62 25.05
C GLU A 519 16.38 -4.87 25.66
N ASN A 520 15.68 -6.01 25.61
CA ASN A 520 16.20 -7.29 26.09
C ASN A 520 17.29 -7.86 25.18
N ILE A 521 17.41 -7.39 23.93
CA ILE A 521 18.38 -7.89 22.97
C ILE A 521 19.69 -7.11 23.10
N ALA A 522 20.73 -7.81 23.54
CA ALA A 522 22.04 -7.23 23.80
C ALA A 522 22.96 -7.23 22.56
N LYS A 523 22.77 -8.18 21.63
CA LYS A 523 23.68 -8.38 20.49
C LYS A 523 22.96 -8.91 19.24
N ILE A 524 23.38 -8.41 18.07
CA ILE A 524 22.94 -8.84 16.74
C ILE A 524 24.10 -9.52 16.03
N GLY A 525 23.90 -10.76 15.59
CA GLY A 525 24.86 -11.55 14.82
C GLY A 525 24.45 -11.72 13.37
N ILE A 526 25.30 -11.40 12.40
CA ILE A 526 25.07 -11.71 10.98
C ILE A 526 26.26 -12.47 10.41
N ARG A 527 25.98 -13.57 9.71
CA ARG A 527 26.98 -14.38 9.01
C ARG A 527 26.62 -14.54 7.54
N SER A 528 27.54 -14.19 6.65
CA SER A 528 27.49 -14.58 5.25
C SER A 528 27.85 -16.06 5.12
N ASP A 529 27.19 -16.81 4.24
CA ASP A 529 27.50 -18.22 3.96
C ASP A 529 28.94 -18.44 3.45
N SER A 530 29.51 -17.43 2.80
CA SER A 530 30.91 -17.35 2.36
C SER A 530 31.91 -17.17 3.51
N LEU A 531 31.43 -16.80 4.70
CA LEU A 531 32.25 -16.50 5.88
C LEU A 531 31.96 -17.46 7.03
N ASP A 532 33.01 -18.04 7.60
CA ASP A 532 32.87 -18.96 8.73
C ASP A 532 32.52 -18.26 10.06
N THR A 533 32.72 -16.95 10.15
CA THR A 533 32.59 -16.17 11.39
C THR A 533 31.45 -15.18 11.36
N ASP A 534 30.67 -15.14 12.43
CA ASP A 534 29.64 -14.11 12.64
C ASP A 534 30.30 -12.72 12.82
N LEU A 535 29.68 -11.71 12.22
CA LEU A 535 29.79 -10.33 12.67
C LEU A 535 28.81 -10.11 13.83
N ILE A 536 29.31 -9.72 15.00
CA ILE A 536 28.53 -9.45 16.20
C ILE A 536 28.55 -7.96 16.48
N VAL A 537 27.37 -7.34 16.55
CA VAL A 537 27.15 -5.94 16.91
C VAL A 537 26.44 -5.88 18.26
N PRO A 538 27.09 -5.39 19.32
CA PRO A 538 26.42 -5.08 20.58
C PRO A 538 25.46 -3.89 20.43
N VAL A 539 24.20 -4.05 20.83
CA VAL A 539 23.17 -3.00 20.71
C VAL A 539 23.55 -1.75 21.50
N ALA A 540 24.10 -1.91 22.71
CA ALA A 540 24.59 -0.79 23.51
C ALA A 540 25.68 0.06 22.81
N ALA A 541 26.52 -0.57 21.99
CA ALA A 541 27.54 0.15 21.21
C ALA A 541 26.90 0.93 20.05
N PHE A 542 25.87 0.36 19.40
CA PHE A 542 25.06 1.05 18.41
C PHE A 542 24.30 2.25 19.01
N ASP A 543 23.68 2.08 20.19
CA ASP A 543 22.94 3.15 20.87
C ASP A 543 23.85 4.35 21.18
N LEU A 544 25.08 4.10 21.61
CA LEU A 544 26.05 5.15 21.84
C LEU A 544 26.39 5.90 20.55
N PHE A 545 26.58 5.18 19.44
CA PHE A 545 26.82 5.76 18.12
C PHE A 545 25.63 6.59 17.62
N SER A 546 24.41 6.08 17.74
CA SER A 546 23.20 6.73 17.23
C SER A 546 22.90 8.08 17.92
N ARG A 547 23.35 8.27 19.16
CA ARG A 547 23.24 9.54 19.91
C ARG A 547 24.06 10.68 19.31
N TRP A 548 25.09 10.37 18.53
CA TRP A 548 26.03 11.33 17.96
C TRP A 548 26.02 11.26 16.44
N PRO A 549 25.03 11.85 15.75
CA PRO A 549 24.98 11.85 14.29
C PRO A 549 26.16 12.62 13.68
N LYS A 550 26.48 12.33 12.41
CA LYS A 550 27.64 12.92 11.70
C LYS A 550 27.63 14.45 11.67
N ASP A 551 26.45 15.05 11.60
CA ASP A 551 26.24 16.52 11.59
C ASP A 551 26.06 17.11 13.00
N SER A 552 26.42 16.37 14.05
CA SER A 552 26.37 16.83 15.44
C SER A 552 27.27 18.05 15.65
N ALA A 553 26.83 18.96 16.54
CA ALA A 553 27.64 20.08 17.04
C ALA A 553 28.91 19.61 17.81
N ALA A 554 29.05 18.31 18.08
CA ALA A 554 30.22 17.68 18.68
C ALA A 554 30.86 16.61 17.77
N PRO A 555 31.61 17.00 16.71
CA PRO A 555 32.24 16.05 15.79
C PRO A 555 33.23 15.07 16.43
N HIS A 556 33.87 15.47 17.55
CA HIS A 556 34.79 14.64 18.31
C HIS A 556 34.07 13.49 19.05
N GLU A 557 32.84 13.72 19.54
CA GLU A 557 32.02 12.67 20.15
C GLU A 557 31.56 11.68 19.08
N HIS A 558 31.18 12.16 17.89
CA HIS A 558 30.85 11.29 16.76
C HIS A 558 32.04 10.38 16.39
N LEU A 559 33.24 10.95 16.23
CA LEU A 559 34.45 10.17 15.92
C LEU A 559 34.73 9.09 16.98
N LEU A 560 34.61 9.43 18.27
CA LEU A 560 34.79 8.45 19.34
C LEU A 560 33.71 7.38 19.34
N ALA A 561 32.45 7.75 19.15
CA ALA A 561 31.36 6.79 19.12
C ALA A 561 31.51 5.81 17.95
N VAL A 562 32.02 6.26 16.79
CA VAL A 562 32.43 5.38 15.67
C VAL A 562 33.56 4.43 16.07
N LEU A 563 34.60 4.93 16.73
CA LEU A 563 35.73 4.10 17.15
C LEU A 563 35.33 3.07 18.22
N GLU A 564 34.49 3.46 19.17
CA GLU A 564 33.96 2.56 20.20
C GLU A 564 33.01 1.52 19.62
N LEU A 565 32.15 1.91 18.66
CA LEU A 565 31.34 0.95 17.92
C LEU A 565 32.24 -0.09 17.24
N ARG A 566 33.28 0.33 16.52
CA ARG A 566 34.24 -0.60 15.88
C ARG A 566 35.03 -1.43 16.88
N ASN A 567 35.31 -0.90 18.07
CA ASN A 567 35.98 -1.61 19.16
C ASN A 567 35.13 -2.77 19.70
N HIS A 568 33.82 -2.53 19.82
CA HIS A 568 32.89 -3.49 20.39
C HIS A 568 32.28 -4.45 19.36
N CYS A 569 32.24 -4.08 18.07
CA CYS A 569 31.84 -4.98 17.00
C CYS A 569 32.94 -6.02 16.73
N LEU A 570 32.58 -7.30 16.77
CA LEU A 570 33.51 -8.41 16.60
C LEU A 570 33.22 -9.17 15.30
N ARG A 571 34.26 -9.56 14.56
CA ARG A 571 34.17 -10.58 13.51
C ARG A 571 34.92 -11.82 14.01
N GLY A 572 34.18 -12.85 14.40
CA GLY A 572 34.75 -13.97 15.16
C GLY A 572 35.27 -13.50 16.53
N LYS A 573 36.59 -13.47 16.71
CA LYS A 573 37.24 -13.00 17.95
C LYS A 573 37.90 -11.62 17.82
N ASP A 574 37.98 -11.09 16.60
CA ASP A 574 38.73 -9.87 16.33
C ASP A 574 37.79 -8.67 16.25
N ALA A 575 38.17 -7.56 16.88
CA ALA A 575 37.42 -6.31 16.78
C ALA A 575 37.55 -5.70 15.38
N LEU A 576 36.53 -4.97 14.93
CA LEU A 576 36.59 -4.21 13.68
C LEU A 576 37.49 -2.97 13.77
N LEU A 577 37.86 -2.54 14.98
CA LEU A 577 38.78 -1.45 15.21
C LEU A 577 40.17 -1.80 14.68
N THR A 578 40.72 -0.97 13.81
CA THR A 578 42.09 -1.14 13.31
C THR A 578 43.05 -0.15 13.95
N ARG A 579 44.33 -0.50 13.90
CA ARG A 579 45.43 0.38 14.34
C ARG A 579 45.41 1.73 13.61
N GLU A 580 45.06 1.74 12.32
CA GLU A 580 44.94 2.95 11.51
C GLU A 580 43.81 3.86 12.02
N ASN A 581 42.68 3.27 12.46
CA ASN A 581 41.57 4.04 13.02
C ASN A 581 41.98 4.78 14.31
N ILE A 582 42.73 4.12 15.19
CA ILE A 582 43.28 4.75 16.39
C ILE A 582 44.31 5.83 16.04
N ARG A 583 45.21 5.59 15.09
CA ARG A 583 46.16 6.61 14.63
C ARG A 583 45.47 7.84 14.09
N HIS A 584 44.41 7.66 13.30
CA HIS A 584 43.60 8.77 12.80
C HIS A 584 42.94 9.54 13.96
N GLY A 585 42.30 8.84 14.90
CA GLY A 585 41.67 9.45 16.07
C GLY A 585 42.65 10.23 16.94
N VAL A 586 43.80 9.64 17.27
CA VAL A 586 44.87 10.28 18.05
C VAL A 586 45.46 11.46 17.28
N GLY A 587 45.65 11.33 15.96
CA GLY A 587 46.07 12.42 15.08
C GLY A 587 45.14 13.63 15.16
N CYS A 588 43.83 13.42 14.99
CA CYS A 588 42.82 14.47 15.03
C CYS A 588 42.78 15.15 16.40
N LEU A 589 42.51 14.38 17.45
CA LEU A 589 42.30 14.93 18.79
C LEU A 589 43.59 15.47 19.41
N GLY A 590 44.74 14.86 19.07
CA GLY A 590 46.07 15.30 19.47
C GLY A 590 46.42 16.67 18.90
N LEU A 591 46.14 16.93 17.61
CA LEU A 591 46.37 18.25 17.01
C LEU A 591 45.50 19.33 17.65
N PHE A 592 44.23 19.04 17.94
CA PHE A 592 43.36 19.99 18.65
C PHE A 592 43.86 20.29 20.06
N LEU A 593 44.28 19.28 20.82
CA LEU A 593 44.84 19.48 22.16
C LEU A 593 46.12 20.32 22.13
N ILE A 594 47.03 19.99 21.22
CA ILE A 594 48.31 20.69 21.04
C ILE A 594 48.10 22.13 20.53
N GLY A 595 47.02 22.36 19.78
CA GLY A 595 46.53 23.68 19.37
C GLY A 595 45.86 24.49 20.50
N GLY A 596 45.68 23.91 21.68
CA GLY A 596 45.21 24.59 22.89
C GLY A 596 43.84 24.15 23.41
N ASP A 597 43.14 23.24 22.73
CA ASP A 597 41.83 22.78 23.17
C ASP A 597 41.91 21.70 24.26
N ARG A 598 41.89 22.14 25.51
CA ARG A 598 41.94 21.27 26.70
C ARG A 598 40.76 20.30 26.81
N THR A 599 39.64 20.56 26.12
CA THR A 599 38.47 19.69 26.18
C THR A 599 38.74 18.33 25.54
N MET A 600 39.83 18.20 24.77
CA MET A 600 40.24 16.96 24.10
C MET A 600 40.90 15.91 25.02
N ILE A 601 41.33 16.29 26.23
CA ILE A 601 42.05 15.39 27.15
C ILE A 601 41.26 14.14 27.52
N PRO A 602 39.96 14.20 27.92
CA PRO A 602 39.17 13.01 28.24
C PRO A 602 39.05 12.05 27.05
N PHE A 603 38.95 12.60 25.83
CA PHE A 603 38.79 11.85 24.59
C PHE A 603 40.08 11.13 24.19
N LEU A 604 41.24 11.80 24.30
CA LEU A 604 42.54 11.15 24.11
C LEU A 604 42.79 10.05 25.14
N ARG A 605 42.33 10.20 26.39
CA ARG A 605 42.40 9.12 27.40
C ARG A 605 41.55 7.91 27.05
N ARG A 606 40.40 8.11 26.38
CA ARG A 606 39.57 7.00 25.86
C ARG A 606 40.29 6.26 24.73
N LEU A 607 40.88 7.00 23.77
CA LEU A 607 41.69 6.39 22.70
C LEU A 607 42.91 5.65 23.25
N GLN A 608 43.56 6.23 24.27
CA GLN A 608 44.67 5.60 24.97
C GLN A 608 44.26 4.25 25.58
N ARG A 609 43.08 4.21 26.22
CA ARG A 609 42.53 2.98 26.80
C ARG A 609 42.27 1.91 25.72
N MET A 610 41.61 2.28 24.62
CA MET A 610 41.39 1.37 23.49
C MET A 610 42.72 0.85 22.91
N ALA A 611 43.70 1.72 22.69
CA ALA A 611 45.02 1.31 22.20
C ALA A 611 45.70 0.31 23.15
N LYS A 612 45.59 0.53 24.46
CA LYS A 612 46.14 -0.36 25.48
C LYS A 612 45.43 -1.72 25.51
N GLU A 613 44.10 -1.74 25.39
CA GLU A 613 43.29 -2.97 25.32
C GLU A 613 43.70 -3.87 24.14
N HIS A 614 44.09 -3.26 23.01
CA HIS A 614 44.57 -3.96 21.80
C HIS A 614 46.10 -4.19 21.75
N GLY A 615 46.85 -3.78 22.78
CA GLY A 615 48.31 -3.92 22.82
C GLY A 615 49.08 -2.99 21.86
N TRP A 616 48.47 -1.92 21.37
CA TRP A 616 49.08 -0.94 20.47
C TRP A 616 49.88 0.10 21.26
N THR A 617 51.03 -0.34 21.80
CA THR A 617 51.87 0.42 22.75
C THR A 617 52.41 1.74 22.20
N HIS A 618 52.68 1.82 20.88
CA HIS A 618 53.14 3.06 20.26
C HIS A 618 52.04 4.12 20.22
N GLU A 619 50.82 3.73 19.88
CA GLU A 619 49.66 4.60 19.81
C GLU A 619 49.23 5.10 21.21
N ASP A 620 49.27 4.22 22.22
CA ASP A 620 49.13 4.58 23.63
C ASP A 620 50.16 5.65 24.05
N ALA A 621 51.44 5.39 23.77
CA ALA A 621 52.53 6.30 24.11
C ALA A 621 52.37 7.69 23.45
N VAL A 622 51.99 7.74 22.16
CA VAL A 622 51.78 9.00 21.45
C VAL A 622 50.59 9.77 22.01
N ALA A 623 49.48 9.11 22.34
CA ALA A 623 48.34 9.76 22.99
C ALA A 623 48.72 10.33 24.37
N ALA A 624 49.49 9.57 25.16
CA ALA A 624 50.01 10.01 26.45
C ALA A 624 50.97 11.21 26.31
N GLU A 625 51.83 11.17 25.29
CA GLU A 625 52.78 12.24 25.00
C GLU A 625 52.06 13.53 24.58
N CYS A 626 50.99 13.46 23.79
CA CYS A 626 50.14 14.63 23.49
C CYS A 626 49.61 15.30 24.77
N ILE A 627 49.10 14.50 25.72
CA ILE A 627 48.60 15.00 27.01
C ILE A 627 49.73 15.59 27.86
N SER A 628 50.89 14.92 27.90
CA SER A 628 52.06 15.37 28.66
C SER A 628 52.63 16.68 28.11
N LEU A 629 52.72 16.80 26.79
CA LEU A 629 53.26 17.95 26.08
C LEU A 629 52.37 19.19 26.24
N TRP A 630 51.05 19.01 26.30
CA TRP A 630 50.13 20.09 26.65
C TRP A 630 50.34 20.59 28.09
N ARG A 631 50.60 19.68 29.04
CA ARG A 631 50.85 20.04 30.46
C ARG A 631 52.19 20.73 30.66
N ASN A 632 53.23 20.27 29.97
CA ASN A 632 54.60 20.76 30.06
C ASN A 632 55.11 21.11 28.66
N PRO A 633 54.86 22.34 28.18
CA PRO A 633 55.20 22.74 26.82
C PRO A 633 56.71 22.71 26.57
N ASP A 634 57.12 22.01 25.52
CA ASP A 634 58.49 21.98 24.99
C ASP A 634 58.43 22.31 23.50
N ALA A 635 59.03 23.43 23.09
CA ALA A 635 58.90 23.97 21.73
C ALA A 635 59.54 23.08 20.64
N GLN A 636 60.50 22.22 21.01
CA GLN A 636 61.12 21.28 20.07
C GLN A 636 60.25 20.03 19.93
N LYS A 637 59.79 19.47 21.06
CA LYS A 637 58.88 18.31 21.06
C LYS A 637 57.53 18.63 20.46
N HIS A 638 57.04 19.86 20.66
CA HIS A 638 55.79 20.37 20.09
C HIS A 638 55.81 20.31 18.56
N ARG A 639 56.84 20.87 17.92
CA ARG A 639 57.00 20.82 16.46
C ARG A 639 57.13 19.40 15.92
N SER A 640 57.89 18.55 16.61
CA SER A 640 58.05 17.13 16.24
C SER A 640 56.73 16.36 16.33
N MET A 641 55.94 16.60 17.38
CA MET A 641 54.67 15.92 17.60
C MET A 641 53.60 16.39 16.60
N VAL A 642 53.51 17.69 16.31
CA VAL A 642 52.60 18.20 15.27
C VAL A 642 52.92 17.57 13.92
N ALA A 643 54.20 17.46 13.55
CA ALA A 643 54.61 16.80 12.31
C ALA A 643 54.19 15.32 12.30
N ALA A 644 54.45 14.58 13.39
CA ALA A 644 54.08 13.17 13.50
C ALA A 644 52.55 12.93 13.40
N LEU A 645 51.75 13.72 14.10
CA LEU A 645 50.29 13.62 14.07
C LEU A 645 49.71 14.01 12.70
N THR A 646 50.29 15.03 12.06
CA THR A 646 49.90 15.42 10.68
C THR A 646 50.23 14.30 9.69
N THR A 647 51.39 13.66 9.83
CA THR A 647 51.73 12.47 9.04
C THR A 647 50.75 11.33 9.30
N TRP A 648 50.32 11.11 10.55
CA TRP A 648 49.29 10.10 10.85
C TRP A 648 47.96 10.42 10.17
N LEU A 649 47.52 11.68 10.17
CA LEU A 649 46.28 12.05 9.46
C LEU A 649 46.38 11.89 7.94
N ASN A 650 47.54 12.22 7.36
CA ASN A 650 47.73 12.11 5.92
C ASN A 650 47.85 10.65 5.44
N LEU A 651 48.38 9.76 6.28
CA LEU A 651 48.60 8.36 5.93
C LEU A 651 47.44 7.42 6.34
N ASN A 652 46.61 7.81 7.31
CA ASN A 652 45.53 6.96 7.82
C ASN A 652 44.17 7.58 7.49
N SER A 653 43.36 6.85 6.75
CA SER A 653 42.01 7.29 6.38
C SER A 653 41.07 7.35 7.60
N PRO A 654 40.07 8.26 7.60
CA PRO A 654 39.05 8.25 8.64
C PRO A 654 38.34 6.89 8.68
N PRO A 655 37.90 6.43 9.87
CA PRO A 655 37.17 5.18 9.97
C PRO A 655 35.94 5.23 9.07
N LYS A 656 35.86 4.31 8.12
CA LYS A 656 34.71 4.19 7.22
C LYS A 656 33.55 3.59 7.99
N MET A 657 32.44 4.31 8.02
CA MET A 657 31.12 3.77 8.33
C MET A 657 30.36 3.63 7.01
N PRO A 658 29.48 2.62 6.88
CA PRO A 658 28.47 2.67 5.82
C PRO A 658 27.70 3.98 5.95
N GLN A 659 27.37 4.60 4.81
CA GLN A 659 26.77 5.93 4.84
C GLN A 659 25.38 5.85 5.45
N ALA A 660 25.00 6.77 6.34
CA ALA A 660 23.75 6.75 7.10
C ALA A 660 22.46 6.59 6.25
N HIS A 661 22.49 6.87 4.95
CA HIS A 661 21.38 6.61 4.01
C HIS A 661 21.07 5.10 3.84
N SER A 662 22.00 4.20 4.17
CA SER A 662 21.79 2.73 4.19
C SER A 662 21.46 2.18 5.58
N VAL A 663 21.48 3.03 6.63
CA VAL A 663 21.15 2.68 8.01
C VAL A 663 19.95 3.48 8.45
N ILE A 664 18.77 2.89 8.29
CA ILE A 664 17.51 3.55 8.66
C ILE A 664 17.38 3.49 10.19
N VAL A 665 17.57 4.64 10.83
CA VAL A 665 17.47 4.77 12.29
C VAL A 665 16.00 4.96 12.65
N PHE A 666 15.40 3.93 13.23
CA PHE A 666 14.12 4.07 13.92
C PHE A 666 14.35 4.86 15.21
N ARG A 667 13.82 6.08 15.28
CA ARG A 667 13.66 6.74 16.58
C ARG A 667 12.40 6.22 17.22
N ARG A 668 12.52 5.55 18.36
CA ARG A 668 11.36 5.35 19.26
C ARG A 668 10.84 6.74 19.68
N PRO A 669 9.52 6.99 19.69
CA PRO A 669 8.95 8.19 20.30
C PRO A 669 9.26 8.27 21.80
#